data_AF-A0A5C6W501-F1
#
_entry.id   AF-A0A5C6W501-F1
#
_cell.length_a   1.000
_cell.length_b   1.000
_cell.length_c   1.000
_cell.angle_alpha   90.00
_cell.angle_beta   90.00
_cell.angle_gamma   90.00
#
_symmetry.space_group_name_H-M   'P 1'
#
loop_
_entity.id
_entity.type
_entity.pdbx_description
1 polymer ?
#
loop_
_entity_poly.entity_id
_entity_poly.type
_entity_poly.pdbx_seq_one_letter_code
_entity_poly.pdbx_strand_id
1 'polypeptide(L)'
;MDTYLEKGFRVLNGIVFILSVLIWQFKFESFAINSLLGLVIPAFFILMWGHDKVRRSFISSISFALIVLSLTILPLNMDYILYSLGTVVMIVIASFILRPTLEYIGICLYLFFGFYLFFFVQYVGGIKGLFTSEILALLNQSYYSFEWLPTIMSAKWAILIIAYAIYLAKAALTKEFIRMKLFHIVMSVISFPFLLLPLIISGYIYALYKHVFSYATIFRNTVKVEKNILSTSSQPAYEKYIFKKAFVDAKNVMQTAFKTNRLHVKEIYHSIKKNKNTYGKAIHLFLSIISYSAIFATFTVGNALIAISAAIHFSLLAIYSAPVFAFWTIVYYGDQTYRKINNISTVCSTCYHHSALPTYHCPSCQTAHTLMVPSKFGTLKRKCQCGHKISTSIFNGRSQLDASCHTCSTPIYSSEATTLQIPVIGGTSAGKTSFVMSSMASLINESESKDWTFRYPKAEFKDSIEAFYRNQSVGVRPIKTQSRTPEAQYVGITTKKSKIEKILYLYDPSGETFETSGDFKKQRYLEHYDGLVFVIDPFSIANVRERYQREYNVNAVNPSFADFENIFDRFLIELQESYGIKAHEKITKPIAIVVNKIDQVLKNEVGTETAKQLAATRDDMKNISDATHFLCKEFLASVGMNNFLRKVDNKLSNYQFFAYSSHKKEQTVDHTSEPLLWLLGELHKDLKIINDGK
;
A
#
# COMPACT_ATOMS: atom_id res chain seq x y z
N MET A 1 77.48 54.07 -8.28
CA MET A 1 77.43 52.60 -8.36
C MET A 1 75.99 52.09 -8.45
N ASP A 2 75.04 52.72 -7.77
CA ASP A 2 73.63 52.30 -7.73
C ASP A 2 72.86 52.37 -9.06
N THR A 3 73.13 53.37 -9.92
CA THR A 3 72.43 53.51 -11.22
C THR A 3 72.84 52.47 -12.27
N TYR A 4 74.06 51.93 -12.18
CA TYR A 4 74.53 50.85 -13.07
C TYR A 4 74.06 49.47 -12.58
N LEU A 5 74.01 49.26 -11.26
CA LEU A 5 73.39 48.08 -10.65
C LEU A 5 71.87 48.03 -10.94
N GLU A 6 71.19 49.17 -10.85
CA GLU A 6 69.76 49.26 -11.16
C GLU A 6 69.45 48.99 -12.63
N LYS A 7 70.28 49.50 -13.56
CA LYS A 7 70.17 49.14 -14.99
C LYS A 7 70.49 47.68 -15.25
N GLY A 8 71.51 47.12 -14.59
CA GLY A 8 71.86 45.69 -14.68
C GLY A 8 70.72 44.77 -14.22
N PHE A 9 70.05 45.11 -13.12
CA PHE A 9 68.90 44.36 -12.62
C PHE A 9 67.65 44.49 -13.50
N ARG A 10 67.42 45.64 -14.15
CA ARG A 10 66.33 45.80 -15.13
C ARG A 10 66.55 44.95 -16.38
N VAL A 11 67.80 44.85 -16.84
CA VAL A 11 68.17 43.97 -17.97
C VAL A 11 68.01 42.50 -17.58
N LEU A 12 68.46 42.11 -16.39
CA LEU A 12 68.29 40.75 -15.87
C LEU A 12 66.79 40.38 -15.73
N ASN A 13 65.95 41.30 -15.25
CA ASN A 13 64.50 41.11 -15.17
C ASN A 13 63.83 40.99 -16.55
N GLY A 14 64.30 41.76 -17.55
CA GLY A 14 63.86 41.63 -18.93
C GLY A 14 64.19 40.26 -19.52
N ILE A 15 65.41 39.76 -19.25
CA ILE A 15 65.86 38.43 -19.68
C ILE A 15 65.05 37.32 -19.00
N VAL A 16 64.79 37.42 -17.69
CA VAL A 16 63.99 36.45 -16.94
C VAL A 16 62.53 36.46 -17.45
N PHE A 17 61.94 37.62 -17.73
CA PHE A 17 60.59 37.72 -18.29
C PHE A 17 60.50 37.10 -19.69
N ILE A 18 61.47 37.37 -20.56
CA ILE A 18 61.53 36.78 -21.90
C ILE A 18 61.72 35.25 -21.83
N LEU A 19 62.60 34.75 -20.95
CA LEU A 19 62.76 33.32 -20.70
C LEU A 19 61.47 32.68 -20.18
N SER A 20 60.73 33.38 -19.32
CA SER A 20 59.45 32.90 -18.78
C SER A 20 58.38 32.76 -19.86
N VAL A 21 58.32 33.73 -20.79
CA VAL A 21 57.41 33.71 -21.94
C VAL A 21 57.81 32.63 -22.95
N LEU A 22 59.12 32.42 -23.18
CA LEU A 22 59.64 31.38 -24.07
C LEU A 22 59.41 29.97 -23.51
N ILE A 23 59.58 29.77 -22.19
CA ILE A 23 59.30 28.49 -21.53
C ILE A 23 57.78 28.19 -21.55
N TRP A 24 56.93 29.21 -21.48
CA TRP A 24 55.48 29.06 -21.58
C TRP A 24 55.00 28.55 -22.96
N GLN A 25 55.81 28.73 -24.01
CA GLN A 25 55.51 28.23 -25.37
C GLN A 25 55.84 26.75 -25.58
N PHE A 26 56.56 26.10 -24.66
CA PHE A 26 56.79 24.65 -24.73
C PHE A 26 55.53 23.88 -24.28
N LYS A 27 55.01 23.01 -25.15
CA LYS A 27 53.92 22.08 -24.80
C LYS A 27 54.46 20.96 -23.91
N PHE A 28 54.45 21.16 -22.60
CA PHE A 28 54.51 20.06 -21.64
C PHE A 28 53.10 19.50 -21.43
N GLU A 29 52.98 18.18 -21.23
CA GLU A 29 51.68 17.49 -21.12
C GLU A 29 50.83 17.94 -19.92
N SER A 30 51.38 18.72 -18.97
CA SER A 30 50.60 19.29 -17.87
C SER A 30 50.71 20.83 -17.79
N PHE A 31 49.54 21.47 -17.80
CA PHE A 31 49.36 22.91 -17.59
C PHE A 31 49.98 23.43 -16.27
N ALA A 32 50.09 22.55 -15.28
CA ALA A 32 50.68 22.81 -13.96
C ALA A 32 52.19 23.10 -14.02
N ILE A 33 52.94 22.38 -14.86
CA ILE A 33 54.39 22.56 -15.02
C ILE A 33 54.69 23.90 -15.71
N ASN A 34 53.92 24.25 -16.75
CA ASN A 34 54.07 25.53 -17.45
C ASN A 34 53.76 26.75 -16.56
N SER A 35 52.76 26.62 -15.69
CA SER A 35 52.39 27.69 -14.74
C SER A 35 53.43 27.87 -13.62
N LEU A 36 54.05 26.77 -13.16
CA LEU A 36 55.10 26.80 -12.13
C LEU A 36 56.40 27.43 -12.68
N LEU A 37 56.85 27.01 -13.87
CA LEU A 37 58.08 27.50 -14.48
C LEU A 37 57.97 28.97 -14.96
N GLY A 38 56.81 29.37 -15.51
CA GLY A 38 56.62 30.69 -16.11
C GLY A 38 56.36 31.85 -15.13
N LEU A 39 55.88 31.58 -13.91
CA LEU A 39 55.54 32.64 -12.94
C LEU A 39 56.33 32.55 -11.63
N VAL A 40 56.74 31.35 -11.20
CA VAL A 40 57.19 31.12 -9.82
C VAL A 40 58.71 31.24 -9.66
N ILE A 41 59.49 30.81 -10.64
CA ILE A 41 60.96 30.96 -10.63
C ILE A 41 61.39 32.44 -10.76
N PRO A 42 60.78 33.25 -11.64
CA PRO A 42 61.02 34.70 -11.67
C PRO A 42 60.67 35.38 -10.34
N ALA A 43 59.55 35.00 -9.73
CA ALA A 43 59.10 35.50 -8.44
C ALA A 43 60.07 35.18 -7.30
N PHE A 44 60.68 33.99 -7.32
CA PHE A 44 61.69 33.53 -6.37
C PHE A 44 62.98 34.38 -6.45
N PHE A 45 63.49 34.63 -7.67
CA PHE A 45 64.68 35.48 -7.87
C PHE A 45 64.44 36.95 -7.48
N ILE A 46 63.25 37.49 -7.78
CA ILE A 46 62.89 38.87 -7.42
C ILE A 46 62.69 39.03 -5.90
N LEU A 47 62.21 38.00 -5.19
CA LEU A 47 62.08 38.01 -3.73
C LEU A 47 63.42 37.89 -2.99
N MET A 48 64.40 37.21 -3.60
CA MET A 48 65.75 37.06 -3.07
C MET A 48 66.61 38.32 -3.23
N TRP A 49 66.43 39.08 -4.31
CA TRP A 49 67.32 40.21 -4.65
C TRP A 49 66.64 41.57 -4.89
N GLY A 50 65.31 41.67 -4.73
CA GLY A 50 64.55 42.91 -4.96
C GLY A 50 64.57 43.90 -3.79
N HIS A 51 64.65 45.20 -4.11
CA HIS A 51 64.62 46.31 -3.14
C HIS A 51 63.23 46.50 -2.49
N ASP A 52 63.18 47.04 -1.26
CA ASP A 52 62.02 47.04 -0.34
C ASP A 52 60.68 47.57 -0.89
N LYS A 53 60.71 48.55 -1.81
CA LYS A 53 59.48 49.08 -2.45
C LYS A 53 58.87 48.11 -3.46
N VAL A 54 59.70 47.34 -4.16
CA VAL A 54 59.28 46.34 -5.16
C VAL A 54 58.73 45.09 -4.45
N ARG A 55 59.31 44.73 -3.29
CA ARG A 55 58.86 43.62 -2.44
C ARG A 55 57.39 43.73 -2.02
N ARG A 56 56.90 44.94 -1.70
CA ARG A 56 55.51 45.19 -1.26
C ARG A 56 54.46 44.96 -2.35
N SER A 57 54.69 45.45 -3.57
CA SER A 57 53.73 45.27 -4.66
C SER A 57 53.65 43.81 -5.14
N PHE A 58 54.73 43.05 -4.93
CA PHE A 58 54.87 41.69 -5.43
C PHE A 58 54.30 40.61 -4.49
N ILE A 59 54.24 40.88 -3.17
CA ILE A 59 53.59 40.00 -2.18
C ILE A 59 52.08 39.85 -2.47
N SER A 60 51.43 40.90 -2.99
CA SER A 60 50.04 40.85 -3.47
C SER A 60 49.89 39.89 -4.65
N SER A 61 50.78 39.99 -5.65
CA SER A 61 50.79 39.15 -6.85
C SER A 61 51.15 37.68 -6.54
N ILE A 62 52.02 37.41 -5.57
CA ILE A 62 52.36 36.05 -5.12
C ILE A 62 51.20 35.44 -4.34
N SER A 63 50.51 36.21 -3.50
CA SER A 63 49.32 35.74 -2.80
C SER A 63 48.22 35.38 -3.79
N PHE A 64 48.02 36.21 -4.82
CA PHE A 64 47.11 35.92 -5.92
C PHE A 64 47.54 34.72 -6.76
N ALA A 65 48.82 34.60 -7.09
CA ALA A 65 49.37 33.45 -7.80
C ALA A 65 49.22 32.15 -7.01
N LEU A 66 49.42 32.17 -5.68
CA LEU A 66 49.20 31.02 -4.80
C LEU A 66 47.72 30.66 -4.67
N ILE A 67 46.80 31.63 -4.65
CA ILE A 67 45.34 31.41 -4.74
C ILE A 67 45.02 30.70 -6.06
N VAL A 68 45.49 31.23 -7.18
CA VAL A 68 45.27 30.65 -8.50
C VAL A 68 45.89 29.26 -8.60
N LEU A 69 47.11 29.05 -8.10
CA LEU A 69 47.80 27.75 -8.06
C LEU A 69 47.02 26.73 -7.22
N SER A 70 46.48 27.14 -6.07
CA SER A 70 45.69 26.28 -5.18
C SER A 70 44.31 25.92 -5.75
N LEU A 71 43.77 26.76 -6.64
CA LEU A 71 42.53 26.52 -7.38
C LEU A 71 42.73 25.72 -8.67
N THR A 72 43.94 25.72 -9.25
CA THR A 72 44.19 25.17 -10.60
C THR A 72 45.07 23.90 -10.64
N ILE A 73 45.92 23.64 -9.65
CA ILE A 73 46.94 22.56 -9.72
C ILE A 73 46.52 21.23 -9.06
N LEU A 74 45.55 21.19 -8.13
CA LEU A 74 45.13 19.90 -7.54
C LEU A 74 43.89 19.33 -8.23
N PRO A 75 43.97 18.14 -8.84
CA PRO A 75 42.84 17.58 -9.58
C PRO A 75 41.73 17.11 -8.64
N LEU A 76 40.50 17.53 -8.98
CA LEU A 76 39.25 16.75 -8.95
C LEU A 76 38.62 16.31 -7.60
N ASN A 77 39.06 16.81 -6.44
CA ASN A 77 38.35 16.52 -5.19
C ASN A 77 38.03 17.80 -4.38
N MET A 78 36.72 18.08 -4.24
CA MET A 78 36.18 19.25 -3.50
C MET A 78 36.71 19.34 -2.07
N ASP A 79 37.05 18.19 -1.47
CA ASP A 79 37.65 18.11 -0.13
C ASP A 79 38.91 18.98 -0.03
N TYR A 80 39.85 18.90 -0.98
CA TYR A 80 41.12 19.64 -0.91
C TYR A 80 40.94 21.15 -1.11
N ILE A 81 40.03 21.52 -2.02
CA ILE A 81 39.75 22.92 -2.40
C ILE A 81 39.17 23.69 -1.21
N LEU A 82 38.22 23.11 -0.46
CA LEU A 82 37.65 23.79 0.72
C LEU A 82 38.71 24.05 1.81
N TYR A 83 39.65 23.13 2.03
CA TYR A 83 40.71 23.31 3.03
C TYR A 83 41.79 24.31 2.59
N SER A 84 42.21 24.27 1.32
CA SER A 84 43.21 25.20 0.79
C SER A 84 42.68 26.63 0.73
N LEU A 85 41.42 26.83 0.32
CA LEU A 85 40.77 28.15 0.31
C LEU A 85 40.70 28.74 1.72
N GLY A 86 40.35 27.92 2.73
CA GLY A 86 40.32 28.32 4.13
C GLY A 86 41.70 28.75 4.66
N THR A 87 42.77 28.04 4.28
CA THR A 87 44.13 28.42 4.70
C THR A 87 44.57 29.75 4.10
N VAL A 88 44.25 29.97 2.82
CA VAL A 88 44.67 31.16 2.08
C VAL A 88 43.88 32.41 2.51
N VAL A 89 42.57 32.30 2.68
CA VAL A 89 41.73 33.38 3.22
C VAL A 89 42.23 33.80 4.61
N MET A 90 42.68 32.85 5.44
CA MET A 90 43.22 33.14 6.76
C MET A 90 44.61 33.77 6.74
N ILE A 91 45.50 33.41 5.80
CA ILE A 91 46.78 34.12 5.62
C ILE A 91 46.51 35.58 5.23
N VAL A 92 45.51 35.82 4.38
CA VAL A 92 45.09 37.18 3.99
C VAL A 92 44.52 37.95 5.19
N ILE A 93 43.61 37.34 5.97
CA ILE A 93 43.02 37.96 7.17
C ILE A 93 44.09 38.23 8.24
N ALA A 94 44.96 37.26 8.53
CA ALA A 94 46.06 37.40 9.50
C ALA A 94 47.05 38.47 9.06
N SER A 95 47.35 38.58 7.77
CA SER A 95 48.20 39.64 7.21
C SER A 95 47.57 41.03 7.36
N PHE A 96 46.24 41.12 7.26
CA PHE A 96 45.49 42.37 7.43
C PHE A 96 45.40 42.81 8.90
N ILE A 97 45.16 41.87 9.82
CA ILE A 97 44.93 42.15 11.24
C ILE A 97 46.25 42.33 12.02
N LEU A 98 47.25 41.47 11.77
CA LEU A 98 48.46 41.42 12.61
C LEU A 98 49.59 42.33 12.12
N ARG A 99 49.48 42.91 10.90
CA ARG A 99 50.52 43.73 10.23
C ARG A 99 51.96 43.22 10.49
N PRO A 100 52.27 41.94 10.23
CA PRO A 100 53.57 41.39 10.57
C PRO A 100 54.70 42.03 9.75
N THR A 101 55.94 41.93 10.25
CA THR A 101 57.13 42.40 9.54
C THR A 101 57.33 41.62 8.23
N LEU A 102 57.88 42.28 7.20
CA LEU A 102 58.10 41.68 5.87
C LEU A 102 58.96 40.41 5.92
N GLU A 103 59.87 40.32 6.88
CA GLU A 103 60.67 39.11 7.13
C GLU A 103 59.81 37.93 7.61
N TYR A 104 58.82 38.15 8.47
CA TYR A 104 57.93 37.10 8.93
C TYR A 104 57.05 36.54 7.81
N ILE A 105 56.46 37.43 7.00
CA ILE A 105 55.69 37.04 5.81
C ILE A 105 56.59 36.25 4.85
N GLY A 106 57.83 36.72 4.64
CA GLY A 106 58.83 36.01 3.85
C GLY A 106 59.10 34.61 4.37
N ILE A 107 59.40 34.44 5.66
CA ILE A 107 59.68 33.15 6.29
C ILE A 107 58.48 32.19 6.17
N CYS A 108 57.27 32.67 6.41
CA CYS A 108 56.04 31.87 6.23
C CYS A 108 55.86 31.42 4.78
N LEU A 109 56.08 32.31 3.81
CA LEU A 109 56.01 31.97 2.39
C LEU A 109 57.14 31.00 1.97
N TYR A 110 58.36 31.17 2.46
CA TYR A 110 59.49 30.25 2.19
C TYR A 110 59.22 28.85 2.70
N LEU A 111 58.72 28.72 3.93
CA LEU A 111 58.43 27.43 4.53
C LEU A 111 57.19 26.76 3.91
N PHE A 112 56.18 27.55 3.54
CA PHE A 112 55.02 27.06 2.78
C PHE A 112 55.42 26.58 1.38
N PHE A 113 56.33 27.31 0.71
CA PHE A 113 56.87 26.97 -0.61
C PHE A 113 57.76 25.72 -0.56
N GLY A 114 58.68 25.62 0.39
CA GLY A 114 59.54 24.45 0.58
C GLY A 114 58.74 23.17 0.84
N PHE A 115 57.64 23.27 1.60
CA PHE A 115 56.73 22.17 1.81
C PHE A 115 55.95 21.77 0.54
N TYR A 116 55.48 22.76 -0.23
CA TYR A 116 54.78 22.49 -1.50
C TYR A 116 55.72 21.85 -2.53
N LEU A 117 56.97 22.32 -2.60
CA LEU A 117 58.01 21.77 -3.46
C LEU A 117 58.37 20.33 -3.05
N PHE A 118 58.48 20.04 -1.75
CA PHE A 118 58.72 18.68 -1.25
C PHE A 118 57.63 17.70 -1.68
N PHE A 119 56.36 18.06 -1.53
CA PHE A 119 55.24 17.21 -1.96
C PHE A 119 55.06 17.17 -3.48
N PHE A 120 55.37 18.24 -4.19
CA PHE A 120 55.40 18.25 -5.65
C PHE A 120 56.50 17.33 -6.21
N VAL A 121 57.70 17.33 -5.59
CA VAL A 121 58.78 16.40 -5.92
C VAL A 121 58.38 14.95 -5.61
N GLN A 122 57.64 14.70 -4.53
CA GLN A 122 57.05 13.37 -4.24
C GLN A 122 55.96 12.96 -5.25
N TYR A 123 55.16 13.91 -5.74
CA TYR A 123 54.04 13.67 -6.66
C TYR A 123 54.47 13.52 -8.13
N VAL A 124 55.43 14.34 -8.58
CA VAL A 124 55.96 14.36 -9.95
C VAL A 124 57.18 13.45 -10.10
N GLY A 125 57.94 13.25 -9.01
CA GLY A 125 59.15 12.43 -8.99
C GLY A 125 58.88 11.03 -8.48
N GLY A 126 58.67 10.10 -9.41
CA GLY A 126 59.12 8.73 -9.24
C GLY A 126 60.65 8.68 -9.15
N ILE A 127 61.26 9.16 -8.06
CA ILE A 127 62.67 8.89 -7.77
C ILE A 127 62.72 7.47 -7.21
N LYS A 128 62.73 6.49 -8.13
CA LYS A 128 62.88 5.05 -7.86
C LYS A 128 64.23 4.66 -7.21
N GLY A 129 65.11 5.63 -6.90
CA GLY A 129 66.50 5.36 -6.56
C GLY A 129 66.94 5.60 -5.11
N LEU A 130 66.10 6.19 -4.23
CA LEU A 130 66.59 6.69 -2.92
C LEU A 130 65.88 6.16 -1.67
N PHE A 131 64.79 5.40 -1.82
CA PHE A 131 64.11 4.78 -0.67
C PHE A 131 63.88 3.30 -0.94
N THR A 132 64.22 2.47 0.05
CA THR A 132 64.14 1.00 0.01
C THR A 132 62.73 0.52 -0.33
N SER A 133 62.66 -0.61 -1.03
CA SER A 133 61.46 -1.22 -1.61
C SER A 133 60.31 -1.46 -0.63
N GLU A 134 60.58 -1.54 0.68
CA GLU A 134 59.57 -1.71 1.73
C GLU A 134 58.72 -0.45 1.97
N ILE A 135 59.27 0.75 1.77
CA ILE A 135 58.54 2.01 1.93
C ILE A 135 57.58 2.24 0.76
N LEU A 136 58.00 1.88 -0.47
CA LEU A 136 57.12 1.93 -1.64
C LEU A 136 55.95 0.93 -1.54
N ALA A 137 56.18 -0.25 -0.95
CA ALA A 137 55.13 -1.24 -0.75
C ALA A 137 54.06 -0.77 0.26
N LEU A 138 54.47 -0.07 1.33
CA LEU A 138 53.57 0.53 2.32
C LEU A 138 52.75 1.71 1.76
N LEU A 139 53.33 2.50 0.85
CA LEU A 139 52.66 3.66 0.26
C LEU A 139 51.66 3.27 -0.85
N ASN A 140 51.97 2.24 -1.64
CA ASN A 140 51.13 1.83 -2.77
C ASN A 140 49.80 1.17 -2.34
N GLN A 141 49.75 0.54 -1.16
CA GLN A 141 48.51 0.01 -0.58
C GLN A 141 47.54 1.09 -0.05
N SER A 142 48.03 2.32 0.14
CA SER A 142 47.28 3.44 0.72
C SER A 142 46.84 4.49 -0.30
N TYR A 143 47.13 4.28 -1.59
CA TYR A 143 46.98 5.27 -2.67
C TYR A 143 45.50 5.61 -2.98
N TYR A 144 44.55 4.79 -2.52
CA TYR A 144 43.11 5.01 -2.69
C TYR A 144 42.37 5.44 -1.42
N SER A 145 43.03 5.43 -0.26
CA SER A 145 42.46 5.95 0.99
C SER A 145 43.27 7.17 1.42
N PHE A 146 42.74 8.37 1.14
CA PHE A 146 43.30 9.68 1.50
C PHE A 146 43.34 9.95 3.03
N GLU A 147 43.75 8.96 3.83
CA GLU A 147 43.98 9.05 5.29
C GLU A 147 45.15 10.00 5.64
N TRP A 148 45.99 10.33 4.66
CA TRP A 148 47.16 11.20 4.85
C TRP A 148 46.86 12.70 4.76
N LEU A 149 45.64 13.08 4.34
CA LEU A 149 45.28 14.49 4.14
C LEU A 149 45.34 15.32 5.44
N PRO A 150 44.84 14.83 6.60
CA PRO A 150 45.01 15.51 7.88
C PRO A 150 46.49 15.60 8.30
N THR A 151 47.29 14.59 7.95
CA THR A 151 48.71 14.50 8.26
C THR A 151 49.52 15.55 7.48
N ILE A 152 49.28 15.68 6.18
CA ILE A 152 49.88 16.70 5.32
C ILE A 152 49.49 18.11 5.79
N MET A 153 48.22 18.30 6.18
CA MET A 153 47.73 19.57 6.72
C MET A 153 48.35 19.91 8.08
N SER A 154 48.45 18.93 8.99
CA SER A 154 49.09 19.10 10.30
C SER A 154 50.57 19.44 10.17
N ALA A 155 51.25 18.89 9.17
CA ALA A 155 52.64 19.23 8.87
C ALA A 155 52.77 20.67 8.35
N LYS A 156 51.86 21.15 7.48
CA LYS A 156 51.82 22.57 7.04
C LYS A 156 51.66 23.53 8.23
N TRP A 157 50.73 23.23 9.13
CA TRP A 157 50.50 24.05 10.33
C TRP A 157 51.64 23.95 11.34
N ALA A 158 52.20 22.77 11.56
CA ALA A 158 53.38 22.58 12.40
C ALA A 158 54.57 23.38 11.86
N ILE A 159 54.76 23.41 10.54
CA ILE A 159 55.80 24.22 9.89
C ILE A 159 55.57 25.71 10.08
N LEU A 160 54.33 26.22 9.96
CA LEU A 160 54.02 27.62 10.24
C LEU A 160 54.22 27.98 11.73
N ILE A 161 53.91 27.07 12.64
CA ILE A 161 54.13 27.26 14.09
C ILE A 161 55.64 27.22 14.40
N ILE A 162 56.40 26.30 13.79
CA ILE A 162 57.86 26.23 13.92
C ILE A 162 58.50 27.48 13.31
N ALA A 163 58.02 27.96 12.16
CA ALA A 163 58.42 29.24 11.56
C ALA A 163 58.25 30.39 12.53
N TYR A 164 57.08 30.45 13.18
CA TYR A 164 56.74 31.46 14.16
C TYR A 164 57.60 31.35 15.43
N ALA A 165 57.86 30.12 15.90
CA ALA A 165 58.74 29.87 17.04
C ALA A 165 60.20 30.26 16.73
N ILE A 166 60.70 29.97 15.52
CA ILE A 166 62.03 30.40 15.06
C ILE A 166 62.09 31.91 14.93
N TYR A 167 61.04 32.56 14.40
CA TYR A 167 60.94 34.01 14.34
C TYR A 167 60.99 34.64 15.75
N LEU A 168 60.22 34.09 16.71
CA LEU A 168 60.24 34.52 18.11
C LEU A 168 61.62 34.30 18.76
N ALA A 169 62.28 33.17 18.49
CA ALA A 169 63.62 32.87 19.01
C ALA A 169 64.70 33.80 18.40
N LYS A 170 64.62 34.11 17.11
CA LYS A 170 65.52 35.03 16.42
C LYS A 170 65.30 36.48 16.89
N ALA A 171 64.05 36.87 17.09
CA ALA A 171 63.70 38.16 17.71
C ALA A 171 64.15 38.27 19.17
N ALA A 172 64.30 37.14 19.89
CA ALA A 172 64.84 37.10 21.25
C ALA A 172 66.36 37.27 21.35
N LEU A 173 67.09 37.10 20.24
CA LEU A 173 68.55 37.17 20.18
C LEU A 173 69.09 38.56 19.79
N THR A 174 68.24 39.50 19.37
CA THR A 174 68.65 40.87 18.97
C THR A 174 68.46 41.89 20.11
N LYS A 175 69.41 42.83 20.28
CA LYS A 175 69.49 43.76 21.44
C LYS A 175 68.34 44.80 21.58
N GLU A 176 67.41 44.91 20.63
CA GLU A 176 66.24 45.82 20.71
C GLU A 176 65.06 45.28 21.56
N PHE A 177 65.31 44.20 22.30
CA PHE A 177 64.29 43.31 22.87
C PHE A 177 63.40 43.87 24.00
N ILE A 178 63.65 45.07 24.55
CA ILE A 178 62.99 45.50 25.80
C ILE A 178 61.61 46.15 25.57
N ARG A 179 61.38 46.85 24.46
CA ARG A 179 60.10 47.56 24.20
C ARG A 179 59.00 46.69 23.58
N MET A 180 59.38 45.55 22.98
CA MET A 180 58.52 44.68 22.17
C MET A 180 57.89 43.50 22.97
N LYS A 181 58.30 43.28 24.23
CA LYS A 181 58.02 42.06 25.01
C LYS A 181 56.55 41.78 25.29
N LEU A 182 55.80 42.73 25.86
CA LEU A 182 54.43 42.45 26.28
C LEU A 182 53.48 42.37 25.07
N PHE A 183 53.64 43.27 24.10
CA PHE A 183 52.80 43.29 22.91
C PHE A 183 52.94 42.01 22.08
N HIS A 184 54.16 41.53 21.80
CA HIS A 184 54.33 40.31 21.01
C HIS A 184 53.95 39.04 21.76
N ILE A 185 54.18 38.95 23.07
CA ILE A 185 53.76 37.79 23.90
C ILE A 185 52.24 37.77 24.05
N VAL A 186 51.61 38.93 24.33
CA VAL A 186 50.15 39.04 24.42
C VAL A 186 49.51 38.79 23.06
N MET A 187 50.07 39.32 21.96
CA MET A 187 49.56 39.06 20.61
C MET A 187 49.79 37.61 20.15
N SER A 188 50.85 36.92 20.58
CA SER A 188 51.06 35.49 20.31
C SER A 188 50.10 34.60 21.10
N VAL A 189 49.85 34.92 22.38
CA VAL A 189 48.86 34.23 23.21
C VAL A 189 47.43 34.49 22.71
N ILE A 190 47.13 35.70 22.24
CA ILE A 190 45.83 36.05 21.64
C ILE A 190 45.66 35.40 20.26
N SER A 191 46.72 35.33 19.43
CA SER A 191 46.63 34.76 18.07
C SER A 191 46.60 33.23 18.04
N PHE A 192 47.07 32.54 19.08
CA PHE A 192 47.03 31.08 19.16
C PHE A 192 45.59 30.50 19.14
N PRO A 193 44.61 31.04 19.89
CA PRO A 193 43.18 30.74 19.71
C PRO A 193 42.66 30.98 18.29
N PHE A 194 43.10 32.07 17.62
CA PHE A 194 42.72 32.36 16.23
C PHE A 194 43.32 31.39 15.21
N LEU A 195 44.40 30.68 15.57
CA LEU A 195 44.95 29.57 14.77
C LEU A 195 44.26 28.23 15.04
N LEU A 196 43.71 28.04 16.25
CA LEU A 196 42.98 26.83 16.64
C LEU A 196 41.50 26.83 16.19
N LEU A 197 40.84 27.99 16.20
CA LEU A 197 39.44 28.13 15.79
C LEU A 197 39.16 27.61 14.36
N PRO A 198 39.98 27.93 13.33
CA PRO A 198 39.78 27.43 11.98
C PRO A 198 39.98 25.90 11.89
N LEU A 199 40.88 25.33 12.69
CA LEU A 199 41.08 23.88 12.75
C LEU A 199 39.83 23.18 13.28
N ILE A 200 39.24 23.72 14.35
CA ILE A 200 37.95 23.23 14.89
C ILE A 200 36.87 23.37 13.82
N ILE A 201 36.68 24.55 13.23
CA ILE A 201 35.69 24.79 12.18
C ILE A 201 35.86 23.82 11.00
N SER A 202 37.10 23.56 10.59
CA SER A 202 37.41 22.63 9.50
C SER A 202 37.01 21.18 9.83
N GLY A 203 37.21 20.74 11.08
CA GLY A 203 36.73 19.44 11.57
C GLY A 203 35.20 19.33 11.60
N TYR A 204 34.50 20.42 11.93
CA TYR A 204 33.03 20.47 11.90
C TYR A 204 32.49 20.44 10.47
N ILE A 205 33.07 21.20 9.55
CA ILE A 205 32.70 21.19 8.12
C ILE A 205 32.91 19.78 7.53
N TYR A 206 34.03 19.13 7.86
CA TYR A 206 34.30 17.75 7.45
C TYR A 206 33.25 16.78 7.95
N ALA A 207 32.90 16.85 9.23
CA ALA A 207 31.90 15.99 9.84
C ALA A 207 30.53 16.17 9.17
N LEU A 208 30.15 17.41 8.85
CA LEU A 208 28.91 17.74 8.15
C LEU A 208 28.89 17.16 6.72
N TYR A 209 29.97 17.35 5.97
CA TYR A 209 30.12 16.80 4.61
C TYR A 209 30.05 15.27 4.61
N LYS A 210 30.82 14.61 5.48
CA LYS A 210 30.82 13.15 5.62
C LYS A 210 29.46 12.60 6.01
N HIS A 211 28.75 13.29 6.91
CA HIS A 211 27.39 12.92 7.28
C HIS A 211 26.44 12.94 6.06
N VAL A 212 26.40 14.06 5.32
CA VAL A 212 25.52 14.22 4.15
C VAL A 212 25.83 13.17 3.09
N PHE A 213 27.11 12.97 2.77
CA PHE A 213 27.54 12.00 1.76
C PHE A 213 27.24 10.54 2.17
N SER A 214 27.48 10.20 3.43
CA SER A 214 27.22 8.86 3.97
C SER A 214 25.72 8.56 4.00
N TYR A 215 24.91 9.50 4.48
CA TYR A 215 23.46 9.35 4.51
C TYR A 215 22.86 9.19 3.10
N ALA A 216 23.31 10.02 2.14
CA ALA A 216 22.87 9.94 0.75
C ALA A 216 23.25 8.60 0.09
N THR A 217 24.47 8.11 0.35
CA THR A 217 24.94 6.81 -0.14
C THR A 217 24.13 5.65 0.45
N ILE A 218 23.91 5.65 1.77
CA ILE A 218 23.11 4.62 2.46
C ILE A 218 21.69 4.62 1.90
N PHE A 219 21.05 5.79 1.80
CA PHE A 219 19.69 5.93 1.25
C PHE A 219 19.61 5.36 -0.18
N ARG A 220 20.55 5.74 -1.05
CA ARG A 220 20.59 5.29 -2.44
C ARG A 220 20.75 3.77 -2.56
N ASN A 221 21.58 3.18 -1.70
CA ASN A 221 21.85 1.75 -1.72
C ASN A 221 20.67 0.94 -1.16
N THR A 222 20.03 1.39 -0.08
CA THR A 222 18.87 0.69 0.50
C THR A 222 17.66 0.70 -0.45
N VAL A 223 17.36 1.85 -1.08
CA VAL A 223 16.18 1.99 -1.96
C VAL A 223 16.33 1.24 -3.30
N LYS A 224 17.57 1.03 -3.79
CA LYS A 224 17.81 0.32 -5.05
C LYS A 224 17.45 -1.16 -5.00
N VAL A 225 17.50 -1.78 -3.81
CA VAL A 225 17.65 -3.23 -3.74
C VAL A 225 16.42 -3.98 -4.24
N GLU A 226 15.17 -3.53 -3.99
CA GLU A 226 14.03 -4.42 -4.32
C GLU A 226 12.67 -3.70 -4.27
N LYS A 227 12.17 -3.24 -5.44
CA LYS A 227 10.95 -2.41 -5.57
C LYS A 227 9.63 -3.15 -5.35
N ASN A 228 9.59 -4.47 -5.57
CA ASN A 228 8.38 -5.28 -5.38
C ASN A 228 8.78 -6.63 -4.78
N ILE A 229 8.30 -6.92 -3.58
CA ILE A 229 8.49 -8.23 -2.94
C ILE A 229 7.24 -9.06 -3.26
N LEU A 230 7.44 -10.24 -3.83
CA LEU A 230 6.37 -11.23 -3.91
C LEU A 230 5.97 -11.60 -2.48
N SER A 231 4.69 -11.48 -2.14
CA SER A 231 4.28 -11.67 -0.75
C SER A 231 4.61 -13.09 -0.27
N THR A 232 5.15 -13.19 0.94
CA THR A 232 5.26 -14.47 1.66
C THR A 232 3.92 -14.94 2.23
N SER A 233 2.86 -14.13 2.09
CA SER A 233 1.51 -14.45 2.53
C SER A 233 0.70 -15.19 1.45
N SER A 234 -0.38 -15.85 1.87
CA SER A 234 -1.27 -16.75 1.12
C SER A 234 -1.90 -16.23 -0.19
N GLN A 235 -1.57 -15.02 -0.65
CA GLN A 235 -2.08 -14.45 -1.90
C GLN A 235 -0.95 -14.35 -2.95
N PRO A 236 -1.18 -14.82 -4.19
CA PRO A 236 -0.19 -14.81 -5.26
C PRO A 236 -0.07 -13.42 -5.92
N ALA A 237 0.25 -12.40 -5.13
CA ALA A 237 0.31 -11.00 -5.55
C ALA A 237 1.50 -10.25 -4.93
N TYR A 238 1.93 -9.18 -5.60
CA TYR A 238 2.98 -8.29 -5.09
C TYR A 238 2.43 -7.30 -4.07
N GLU A 239 3.14 -7.11 -2.96
CA GLU A 239 2.83 -6.05 -1.99
C GLU A 239 3.31 -4.70 -2.51
N LYS A 240 2.48 -3.66 -2.37
CA LYS A 240 2.88 -2.29 -2.70
C LYS A 240 3.90 -1.78 -1.67
N TYR A 241 4.98 -1.18 -2.18
CA TYR A 241 6.10 -0.66 -1.39
C TYR A 241 5.68 0.15 -0.15
N ILE A 242 4.71 1.05 -0.31
CA ILE A 242 4.29 2.00 0.74
C ILE A 242 3.60 1.36 1.95
N PHE A 243 3.02 0.16 1.82
CA PHE A 243 2.27 -0.48 2.90
C PHE A 243 3.14 -1.19 3.93
N LYS A 244 4.41 -1.46 3.61
CA LYS A 244 5.32 -2.19 4.50
C LYS A 244 6.77 -1.79 4.28
N LYS A 245 7.25 -1.99 3.05
CA LYS A 245 8.67 -1.90 2.74
C LYS A 245 9.25 -0.49 2.94
N ALA A 246 8.49 0.56 2.60
CA ALA A 246 8.94 1.94 2.78
C ALA A 246 9.36 2.25 4.23
N PHE A 247 8.60 1.77 5.22
CA PHE A 247 8.91 1.97 6.63
C PHE A 247 10.07 1.10 7.11
N VAL A 248 10.19 -0.12 6.58
CA VAL A 248 11.32 -1.02 6.86
C VAL A 248 12.61 -0.41 6.31
N ASP A 249 12.61 0.07 5.08
CA ASP A 249 13.77 0.69 4.44
C ASP A 249 14.14 2.01 5.14
N ALA A 250 13.17 2.85 5.52
CA ALA A 250 13.43 4.05 6.32
C ALA A 250 14.10 3.73 7.66
N LYS A 251 13.62 2.69 8.37
CA LYS A 251 14.24 2.21 9.61
C LYS A 251 15.66 1.68 9.37
N ASN A 252 15.86 0.91 8.30
CA ASN A 252 17.16 0.34 7.94
C ASN A 252 18.18 1.43 7.59
N VAL A 253 17.77 2.46 6.84
CA VAL A 253 18.60 3.64 6.53
C VAL A 253 19.05 4.32 7.82
N MET A 254 18.12 4.55 8.76
CA MET A 254 18.44 5.19 10.04
C MET A 254 19.40 4.34 10.88
N GLN A 255 19.12 3.05 11.06
CA GLN A 255 19.99 2.14 11.82
C GLN A 255 21.39 2.04 11.22
N THR A 256 21.47 1.99 9.89
CA THR A 256 22.75 1.94 9.17
C THR A 256 23.50 3.27 9.34
N ALA A 257 22.83 4.41 9.24
CA ALA A 257 23.45 5.73 9.46
C ALA A 257 24.06 5.86 10.87
N PHE A 258 23.32 5.43 11.91
CA PHE A 258 23.86 5.41 13.28
C PHE A 258 25.04 4.45 13.45
N LYS A 259 24.97 3.26 12.84
CA LYS A 259 26.07 2.28 12.90
C LYS A 259 27.31 2.82 12.20
N THR A 260 27.17 3.40 11.02
CA THR A 260 28.26 4.01 10.25
C THR A 260 28.89 5.19 11.00
N ASN A 261 28.08 6.06 11.63
CA ASN A 261 28.61 7.17 12.43
C ASN A 261 29.46 6.68 13.62
N ARG A 262 29.00 5.62 14.32
CA ARG A 262 29.76 4.98 15.40
C ARG A 262 31.05 4.32 14.90
N LEU A 263 31.03 3.73 13.71
CA LEU A 263 32.23 3.14 13.10
C LEU A 263 33.27 4.22 12.77
N HIS A 264 32.86 5.35 12.20
CA HIS A 264 33.77 6.47 11.93
C HIS A 264 34.42 7.02 13.21
N VAL A 265 33.68 7.15 14.31
CA VAL A 265 34.25 7.54 15.61
C VAL A 265 35.33 6.54 16.06
N LYS A 266 35.09 5.23 15.89
CA LYS A 266 36.07 4.19 16.23
C LYS A 266 37.30 4.25 15.31
N GLU A 267 37.13 4.48 14.01
CA GLU A 267 38.22 4.61 13.04
C GLU A 267 39.13 5.79 13.39
N ILE A 268 38.56 6.97 13.67
CA ILE A 268 39.31 8.16 14.08
C ILE A 268 40.09 7.85 15.37
N TYR A 269 39.45 7.22 16.36
CA TYR A 269 40.11 6.83 17.61
C TYR A 269 41.27 5.85 17.40
N HIS A 270 41.12 4.86 16.52
CA HIS A 270 42.21 3.93 16.21
C HIS A 270 43.38 4.63 15.49
N SER A 271 43.10 5.60 14.62
CA SER A 271 44.12 6.43 13.97
C SER A 271 44.96 7.22 14.99
N ILE A 272 44.33 7.79 16.02
CA ILE A 272 45.04 8.48 17.13
C ILE A 272 46.04 7.54 17.81
N LYS A 273 45.62 6.29 18.08
CA LYS A 273 46.45 5.29 18.75
C LYS A 273 47.62 4.83 17.88
N LYS A 274 47.38 4.63 16.57
CA LYS A 274 48.41 4.24 15.59
C LYS A 274 49.46 5.35 15.43
N ASN A 275 49.04 6.60 15.34
CA ASN A 275 49.92 7.75 15.16
C ASN A 275 50.83 8.04 16.37
N LYS A 276 50.51 7.51 17.56
CA LYS A 276 51.34 7.64 18.77
C LYS A 276 52.74 7.06 18.62
N ASN A 277 52.88 5.99 17.84
CA ASN A 277 54.16 5.30 17.64
C ASN A 277 54.93 5.83 16.42
N THR A 278 54.29 6.63 15.57
CA THR A 278 54.85 7.08 14.27
C THR A 278 55.45 8.48 14.33
N TYR A 279 54.93 9.36 15.19
CA TYR A 279 55.30 10.78 15.24
C TYR A 279 55.85 11.20 16.61
N GLY A 280 56.74 12.18 16.64
CA GLY A 280 57.29 12.74 17.89
C GLY A 280 56.21 13.36 18.80
N LYS A 281 56.46 13.42 20.12
CA LYS A 281 55.49 13.80 21.17
C LYS A 281 54.68 15.08 20.88
N ALA A 282 55.33 16.12 20.35
CA ALA A 282 54.66 17.40 20.05
C ALA A 282 53.68 17.30 18.88
N ILE A 283 54.05 16.60 17.80
CA ILE A 283 53.18 16.37 16.63
C ILE A 283 52.02 15.44 17.01
N HIS A 284 52.28 14.43 17.84
CA HIS A 284 51.24 13.53 18.34
C HIS A 284 50.20 14.25 19.21
N LEU A 285 50.63 15.12 20.12
CA LEU A 285 49.72 15.92 20.95
C LEU A 285 48.80 16.79 20.09
N PHE A 286 49.37 17.46 19.09
CA PHE A 286 48.63 18.31 18.16
C PHE A 286 47.60 17.53 17.33
N LEU A 287 48.01 16.42 16.71
CA LEU A 287 47.11 15.54 15.95
C LEU A 287 46.02 14.93 16.83
N SER A 288 46.33 14.62 18.09
CA SER A 288 45.37 14.09 19.06
C SER A 288 44.27 15.12 19.37
N ILE A 289 44.61 16.39 19.60
CA ILE A 289 43.64 17.46 19.86
C ILE A 289 42.66 17.61 18.69
N ILE A 290 43.18 17.65 17.45
CA ILE A 290 42.34 17.73 16.24
C ILE A 290 41.42 16.52 16.16
N SER A 291 41.96 15.31 16.36
CA SER A 291 41.18 14.07 16.24
C SER A 291 40.13 13.92 17.34
N TYR A 292 40.40 14.32 18.58
CA TYR A 292 39.41 14.35 19.66
C TYR A 292 38.31 15.40 19.40
N SER A 293 38.66 16.56 18.83
CA SER A 293 37.67 17.56 18.41
C SER A 293 36.77 17.02 17.29
N ALA A 294 37.33 16.25 16.35
CA ALA A 294 36.57 15.58 15.30
C ALA A 294 35.66 14.49 15.88
N ILE A 295 36.13 13.68 16.83
CA ILE A 295 35.30 12.71 17.56
C ILE A 295 34.12 13.39 18.25
N PHE A 296 34.38 14.49 18.97
CA PHE A 296 33.34 15.24 19.68
C PHE A 296 32.31 15.83 18.70
N ALA A 297 32.76 16.42 17.58
CA ALA A 297 31.88 16.95 16.54
C ALA A 297 31.06 15.83 15.86
N THR A 298 31.68 14.71 15.47
CA THR A 298 31.00 13.57 14.86
C THR A 298 29.99 12.91 15.81
N PHE A 299 30.29 12.85 17.10
CA PHE A 299 29.38 12.27 18.09
C PHE A 299 28.20 13.19 18.40
N THR A 300 28.42 14.48 18.61
CA THR A 300 27.36 15.43 18.98
C THR A 300 26.58 15.89 17.74
N VAL A 301 27.25 16.61 16.84
CA VAL A 301 26.66 17.17 15.61
C VAL A 301 26.24 16.07 14.66
N GLY A 302 27.06 15.02 14.47
CA GLY A 302 26.71 13.92 13.57
C GLY A 302 25.43 13.19 13.98
N ASN A 303 25.25 12.88 15.28
CA ASN A 303 24.00 12.26 15.76
C ASN A 303 22.80 13.23 15.68
N ALA A 304 22.99 14.52 15.97
CA ALA A 304 21.95 15.52 15.82
C ALA A 304 21.50 15.63 14.35
N LEU A 305 22.44 15.64 13.40
CA LEU A 305 22.13 15.64 11.96
C LEU A 305 21.41 14.36 11.52
N ILE A 306 21.83 13.17 12.01
CA ILE A 306 21.09 11.92 11.73
C ILE A 306 19.65 12.00 12.23
N ALA A 307 19.43 12.52 13.44
CA ALA A 307 18.09 12.69 13.99
C ALA A 307 17.26 13.67 13.14
N ILE A 308 17.84 14.79 12.71
CA ILE A 308 17.18 15.76 11.82
C ILE A 308 16.87 15.12 10.46
N SER A 309 17.82 14.44 9.83
CA SER A 309 17.61 13.75 8.55
C SER A 309 16.56 12.64 8.65
N ALA A 310 16.54 11.90 9.76
CA ALA A 310 15.50 10.90 10.03
C ALA A 310 14.13 11.57 10.19
N ALA A 311 14.03 12.66 10.96
CA ALA A 311 12.80 13.41 11.13
C ALA A 311 12.27 13.93 9.78
N ILE A 312 13.14 14.50 8.94
CA ILE A 312 12.80 14.94 7.58
C ILE A 312 12.32 13.75 6.73
N HIS A 313 13.05 12.64 6.72
CA HIS A 313 12.70 11.46 5.92
C HIS A 313 11.37 10.84 6.34
N PHE A 314 11.12 10.66 7.64
CA PHE A 314 9.83 10.16 8.15
C PHE A 314 8.69 11.15 7.90
N SER A 315 8.94 12.45 7.99
CA SER A 315 7.94 13.48 7.67
C SER A 315 7.56 13.43 6.20
N LEU A 316 8.53 13.36 5.29
CA LEU A 316 8.28 13.22 3.85
C LEU A 316 7.54 11.91 3.53
N LEU A 317 7.93 10.80 4.17
CA LEU A 317 7.24 9.52 4.01
C LEU A 317 5.80 9.60 4.51
N ALA A 318 5.54 10.24 5.65
CA ALA A 318 4.21 10.44 6.20
C ALA A 318 3.34 11.31 5.27
N ILE A 319 3.88 12.44 4.80
CA ILE A 319 3.19 13.35 3.87
C ILE A 319 2.83 12.62 2.57
N TYR A 320 3.74 11.82 2.01
CA TYR A 320 3.49 11.06 0.79
C TYR A 320 2.51 9.88 1.01
N SER A 321 2.58 9.23 2.17
CA SER A 321 1.77 8.06 2.48
C SER A 321 0.35 8.42 2.92
N ALA A 322 0.17 9.55 3.60
CA ALA A 322 -1.13 10.00 4.10
C ALA A 322 -2.25 10.00 3.04
N PRO A 323 -2.08 10.60 1.84
CA PRO A 323 -3.13 10.57 0.82
C PRO A 323 -3.38 9.15 0.27
N VAL A 324 -2.35 8.30 0.22
CA VAL A 324 -2.49 6.90 -0.24
C VAL A 324 -3.30 6.08 0.76
N PHE A 325 -3.02 6.24 2.06
CA PHE A 325 -3.79 5.58 3.12
C PHE A 325 -5.21 6.13 3.21
N ALA A 326 -5.39 7.45 3.10
CA ALA A 326 -6.72 8.05 3.06
C ALA A 326 -7.56 7.52 1.89
N PHE A 327 -6.97 7.49 0.69
CA PHE A 327 -7.61 6.93 -0.49
C PHE A 327 -7.92 5.43 -0.34
N TRP A 328 -6.98 4.66 0.21
CA TRP A 328 -7.23 3.24 0.51
C TRP A 328 -8.38 3.05 1.49
N THR A 329 -8.41 3.82 2.58
CA THR A 329 -9.48 3.80 3.59
C THR A 329 -10.83 4.10 2.95
N ILE A 330 -10.94 5.16 2.15
CA ILE A 330 -12.18 5.55 1.47
C ILE A 330 -12.67 4.42 0.55
N VAL A 331 -11.79 3.87 -0.29
CA VAL A 331 -12.17 2.81 -1.24
C VAL A 331 -12.50 1.51 -0.50
N TYR A 332 -11.75 1.14 0.53
CA TYR A 332 -11.99 -0.07 1.31
C TYR A 332 -13.34 -0.03 2.03
N TYR A 333 -13.60 1.04 2.78
CA TYR A 333 -14.87 1.19 3.49
C TYR A 333 -16.03 1.43 2.51
N GLY A 334 -15.79 2.13 1.40
CA GLY A 334 -16.76 2.27 0.32
C GLY A 334 -17.17 0.91 -0.27
N ASP A 335 -16.22 0.04 -0.59
CA ASP A 335 -16.47 -1.30 -1.16
C ASP A 335 -17.28 -2.15 -0.18
N GLN A 336 -16.86 -2.17 1.10
CA GLN A 336 -17.52 -2.93 2.15
C GLN A 336 -18.93 -2.43 2.43
N THR A 337 -19.12 -1.11 2.52
CA THR A 337 -20.41 -0.48 2.79
C THR A 337 -21.37 -0.69 1.62
N TYR A 338 -20.88 -0.52 0.39
CA TYR A 338 -21.67 -0.76 -0.81
C TYR A 338 -22.17 -2.21 -0.89
N ARG A 339 -21.31 -3.18 -0.57
CA ARG A 339 -21.72 -4.60 -0.52
C ARG A 339 -22.75 -4.88 0.55
N LYS A 340 -22.57 -4.30 1.73
CA LYS A 340 -23.49 -4.48 2.86
C LYS A 340 -24.86 -3.86 2.57
N ILE A 341 -24.91 -2.66 2.00
CA ILE A 341 -26.18 -1.97 1.68
C ILE A 341 -26.96 -2.72 0.60
N ASN A 342 -26.27 -3.30 -0.39
CA ASN A 342 -26.90 -4.01 -1.51
C ASN A 342 -26.99 -5.53 -1.30
N ASN A 343 -26.70 -6.04 -0.10
CA ASN A 343 -26.69 -7.47 0.23
C ASN A 343 -25.93 -8.31 -0.82
N ILE A 344 -24.76 -7.84 -1.26
CA ILE A 344 -23.94 -8.54 -2.26
C ILE A 344 -23.20 -9.69 -1.60
N SER A 345 -23.51 -10.90 -2.04
CA SER A 345 -22.89 -12.14 -1.57
C SER A 345 -22.80 -13.16 -2.70
N THR A 346 -22.29 -14.35 -2.39
CA THR A 346 -22.17 -15.43 -3.36
C THR A 346 -22.60 -16.74 -2.75
N VAL A 347 -23.47 -17.44 -3.47
CA VAL A 347 -23.94 -18.79 -3.14
C VAL A 347 -23.46 -19.76 -4.21
N CYS A 348 -22.82 -20.84 -3.77
CA CYS A 348 -22.45 -21.91 -4.69
C CYS A 348 -23.68 -22.77 -5.04
N SER A 349 -23.92 -22.99 -6.33
CA SER A 349 -25.03 -23.83 -6.82
C SER A 349 -24.86 -25.32 -6.55
N THR A 350 -23.63 -25.79 -6.29
CA THR A 350 -23.35 -27.22 -6.04
C THR A 350 -23.29 -27.55 -4.55
N CYS A 351 -22.53 -26.79 -3.77
CA CYS A 351 -22.27 -27.11 -2.36
C CYS A 351 -23.04 -26.22 -1.36
N TYR A 352 -23.83 -25.26 -1.88
CA TYR A 352 -24.62 -24.29 -1.11
C TYR A 352 -23.84 -23.45 -0.10
N HIS A 353 -22.52 -23.39 -0.25
CA HIS A 353 -21.69 -22.56 0.62
C HIS A 353 -21.95 -21.09 0.32
N HIS A 354 -22.41 -20.37 1.36
CA HIS A 354 -22.57 -18.93 1.34
C HIS A 354 -21.25 -18.25 1.69
N SER A 355 -20.81 -17.32 0.86
CA SER A 355 -19.56 -16.60 1.07
C SER A 355 -19.73 -15.12 0.73
N ALA A 356 -19.04 -14.27 1.48
CA ALA A 356 -19.08 -12.84 1.22
C ALA A 356 -18.40 -12.52 -0.13
N LEU A 357 -17.25 -13.16 -0.40
CA LEU A 357 -16.53 -13.07 -1.67
C LEU A 357 -16.23 -14.49 -2.15
N PRO A 358 -16.25 -14.74 -3.47
CA PRO A 358 -15.75 -15.97 -4.07
C PRO A 358 -14.23 -15.91 -4.32
N THR A 359 -13.66 -17.02 -4.79
CA THR A 359 -12.27 -17.03 -5.27
C THR A 359 -12.25 -16.44 -6.66
N TYR A 360 -11.46 -15.40 -6.89
CA TYR A 360 -11.31 -14.80 -8.22
C TYR A 360 -10.08 -15.34 -8.93
N HIS A 361 -10.15 -15.45 -10.26
CA HIS A 361 -9.05 -15.98 -11.07
C HIS A 361 -8.38 -14.88 -11.90
N CYS A 362 -7.06 -14.97 -12.05
CA CYS A 362 -6.31 -14.06 -12.90
C CYS A 362 -6.66 -14.30 -14.38
N PRO A 363 -7.11 -13.30 -15.15
CA PRO A 363 -7.45 -13.48 -16.57
C PRO A 363 -6.30 -13.98 -17.45
N SER A 364 -5.05 -13.77 -17.02
CA SER A 364 -3.86 -14.13 -17.80
C SER A 364 -3.24 -15.47 -17.42
N CYS A 365 -3.31 -15.88 -16.15
CA CYS A 365 -2.62 -17.09 -15.67
C CYS A 365 -3.50 -18.02 -14.83
N GLN A 366 -4.79 -17.67 -14.66
CA GLN A 366 -5.79 -18.44 -13.92
C GLN A 366 -5.42 -18.77 -12.46
N THR A 367 -4.43 -18.07 -11.90
CA THR A 367 -4.08 -18.25 -10.49
C THR A 367 -5.22 -17.70 -9.59
N ALA A 368 -5.58 -18.49 -8.58
CA ALA A 368 -6.64 -18.19 -7.62
C ALA A 368 -6.26 -17.09 -6.61
N HIS A 369 -7.20 -16.17 -6.36
CA HIS A 369 -7.12 -15.08 -5.41
C HIS A 369 -8.34 -15.11 -4.48
N THR A 370 -8.15 -15.61 -3.26
CA THR A 370 -9.25 -15.80 -2.28
C THR A 370 -9.63 -14.53 -1.52
N LEU A 371 -8.73 -13.54 -1.44
CA LEU A 371 -8.99 -12.28 -0.73
C LEU A 371 -8.93 -11.11 -1.70
N MET A 372 -9.97 -10.92 -2.49
CA MET A 372 -10.02 -9.94 -3.58
C MET A 372 -10.57 -8.56 -3.16
N VAL A 373 -10.00 -7.95 -2.11
CA VAL A 373 -10.39 -6.62 -1.59
C VAL A 373 -9.29 -5.55 -1.76
N PRO A 374 -9.65 -4.25 -1.68
CA PRO A 374 -8.68 -3.16 -1.56
C PRO A 374 -7.75 -3.40 -0.36
N SER A 375 -6.45 -3.56 -0.60
CA SER A 375 -5.51 -4.01 0.45
C SER A 375 -4.08 -3.58 0.14
N LYS A 376 -3.12 -4.05 0.95
CA LYS A 376 -1.67 -3.88 0.72
C LYS A 376 -1.18 -4.36 -0.66
N PHE A 377 -1.93 -5.24 -1.33
CA PHE A 377 -1.63 -5.69 -2.70
C PHE A 377 -2.06 -4.66 -3.77
N GLY A 378 -2.97 -3.76 -3.40
CA GLY A 378 -3.45 -2.68 -4.25
C GLY A 378 -4.85 -2.19 -3.87
N THR A 379 -5.06 -0.87 -3.97
CA THR A 379 -6.34 -0.20 -3.67
C THR A 379 -7.39 -0.46 -4.75
N LEU A 380 -7.12 -0.09 -6.01
CA LEU A 380 -8.02 -0.29 -7.15
C LEU A 380 -7.64 -1.49 -8.03
N LYS A 381 -6.34 -1.72 -8.16
CA LYS A 381 -5.75 -2.85 -8.89
C LYS A 381 -4.57 -3.40 -8.11
N ARG A 382 -4.44 -4.72 -8.05
CA ARG A 382 -3.25 -5.44 -7.57
C ARG A 382 -2.47 -6.05 -8.73
N LYS A 383 -1.19 -6.34 -8.52
CA LYS A 383 -0.36 -7.04 -9.50
C LYS A 383 -0.25 -8.52 -9.10
N CYS A 384 -0.73 -9.42 -9.95
CA CYS A 384 -0.57 -10.86 -9.80
C CYS A 384 0.92 -11.26 -9.92
N GLN A 385 1.28 -12.44 -9.43
CA GLN A 385 2.63 -13.00 -9.58
C GLN A 385 3.11 -13.06 -11.04
N CYS A 386 2.20 -13.34 -11.99
CA CYS A 386 2.48 -13.32 -13.43
C CYS A 386 2.71 -11.92 -14.01
N GLY A 387 2.45 -10.87 -13.23
CA GLY A 387 2.62 -9.48 -13.61
C GLY A 387 1.35 -8.77 -14.11
N HIS A 388 0.27 -9.52 -14.37
CA HIS A 388 -1.01 -8.95 -14.80
C HIS A 388 -1.69 -8.12 -13.69
N LYS A 389 -2.37 -7.03 -14.06
CA LYS A 389 -3.07 -6.14 -13.12
C LYS A 389 -4.53 -6.54 -12.98
N ILE A 390 -4.96 -6.91 -11.77
CA ILE A 390 -6.30 -7.41 -11.46
C ILE A 390 -7.05 -6.39 -10.61
N SER A 391 -8.30 -6.11 -10.94
CA SER A 391 -9.15 -5.16 -10.21
C SER A 391 -9.58 -5.69 -8.84
N THR A 392 -9.43 -4.86 -7.80
CA THR A 392 -9.62 -5.25 -6.38
C THR A 392 -10.94 -4.81 -5.75
N SER A 393 -11.76 -4.05 -6.48
CA SER A 393 -13.00 -3.44 -5.96
C SER A 393 -14.12 -3.49 -6.98
N ILE A 394 -15.37 -3.53 -6.51
CA ILE A 394 -16.61 -3.38 -7.29
C ILE A 394 -16.54 -2.15 -8.20
N PHE A 395 -16.04 -1.02 -7.68
CA PHE A 395 -16.03 0.24 -8.41
C PHE A 395 -15.08 0.26 -9.62
N ASN A 396 -14.26 -0.77 -9.78
CA ASN A 396 -13.24 -0.84 -10.83
C ASN A 396 -13.28 -2.17 -11.60
N GLY A 397 -14.44 -2.82 -11.67
CA GLY A 397 -14.67 -3.98 -12.54
C GLY A 397 -14.22 -5.32 -11.95
N ARG A 398 -14.21 -5.48 -10.61
CA ARG A 398 -13.97 -6.79 -9.98
C ARG A 398 -15.03 -7.83 -10.37
N SER A 399 -16.29 -7.43 -10.59
CA SER A 399 -17.38 -8.29 -11.08
C SER A 399 -17.12 -9.00 -12.40
N GLN A 400 -16.24 -8.45 -13.25
CA GLN A 400 -15.95 -9.00 -14.58
C GLN A 400 -14.94 -10.15 -14.55
N LEU A 401 -14.37 -10.44 -13.38
CA LEU A 401 -13.41 -11.51 -13.20
C LEU A 401 -14.12 -12.85 -13.00
N ASP A 402 -13.59 -13.89 -13.64
CA ASP A 402 -14.02 -15.26 -13.39
C ASP A 402 -13.86 -15.61 -11.92
N ALA A 403 -14.88 -16.28 -11.38
CA ALA A 403 -14.94 -16.62 -9.97
C ALA A 403 -15.36 -18.08 -9.76
N SER A 404 -14.84 -18.70 -8.70
CA SER A 404 -15.22 -20.04 -8.27
C SER A 404 -15.48 -20.12 -6.76
N CYS A 405 -16.21 -21.14 -6.36
CA CYS A 405 -16.44 -21.45 -4.95
C CYS A 405 -15.12 -21.79 -4.24
N HIS A 406 -14.91 -21.20 -3.07
CA HIS A 406 -13.76 -21.48 -2.21
C HIS A 406 -13.67 -22.95 -1.75
N THR A 407 -14.81 -23.64 -1.65
CA THR A 407 -14.92 -24.97 -1.03
C THR A 407 -14.85 -26.09 -2.07
N CYS A 408 -15.58 -25.96 -3.19
CA CYS A 408 -15.70 -27.01 -4.19
C CYS A 408 -15.20 -26.61 -5.59
N SER A 409 -14.68 -25.38 -5.75
CA SER A 409 -14.16 -24.86 -7.02
C SER A 409 -15.17 -24.77 -8.17
N THR A 410 -16.47 -25.02 -7.95
CA THR A 410 -17.51 -24.81 -8.96
C THR A 410 -17.50 -23.34 -9.41
N PRO A 411 -17.55 -23.05 -10.73
CA PRO A 411 -17.71 -21.69 -11.24
C PRO A 411 -18.94 -21.00 -10.65
N ILE A 412 -18.80 -19.73 -10.32
CA ILE A 412 -19.87 -18.90 -9.78
C ILE A 412 -20.59 -18.19 -10.92
N TYR A 413 -21.92 -18.24 -10.91
CA TYR A 413 -22.78 -17.64 -11.92
C TYR A 413 -22.67 -16.09 -12.00
N SER A 414 -22.63 -15.44 -10.84
CA SER A 414 -22.37 -14.00 -10.71
C SER A 414 -21.60 -13.75 -9.43
N SER A 415 -20.45 -13.09 -9.53
CA SER A 415 -19.54 -12.89 -8.40
C SER A 415 -19.91 -11.67 -7.53
N GLU A 416 -20.76 -10.78 -8.02
CA GLU A 416 -21.17 -9.54 -7.35
C GLU A 416 -22.66 -9.25 -7.57
N ALA A 417 -23.51 -10.19 -7.13
CA ALA A 417 -24.97 -10.08 -7.20
C ALA A 417 -25.60 -10.06 -5.81
N THR A 418 -26.83 -9.56 -5.72
CA THR A 418 -27.68 -9.73 -4.56
C THR A 418 -28.33 -11.12 -4.63
N THR A 419 -28.10 -12.00 -3.66
CA THR A 419 -28.74 -13.33 -3.67
C THR A 419 -30.07 -13.27 -2.92
N LEU A 420 -31.09 -13.94 -3.45
CA LEU A 420 -32.40 -14.11 -2.82
C LEU A 420 -32.70 -15.61 -2.71
N GLN A 421 -32.57 -16.16 -1.51
CA GLN A 421 -32.70 -17.59 -1.23
C GLN A 421 -34.06 -17.90 -0.62
N ILE A 422 -34.90 -18.61 -1.38
CA ILE A 422 -36.28 -18.94 -0.99
C ILE A 422 -36.48 -20.46 -1.00
N PRO A 423 -36.36 -21.12 0.16
CA PRO A 423 -36.76 -22.51 0.31
C PRO A 423 -38.29 -22.67 0.23
N VAL A 424 -38.73 -23.74 -0.44
CA VAL A 424 -40.13 -24.16 -0.52
C VAL A 424 -40.34 -25.40 0.36
N ILE A 425 -41.14 -25.26 1.41
CA ILE A 425 -41.36 -26.29 2.44
C ILE A 425 -42.81 -26.79 2.38
N GLY A 426 -43.03 -28.06 2.69
CA GLY A 426 -44.35 -28.69 2.69
C GLY A 426 -44.28 -30.20 2.54
N GLY A 427 -45.40 -30.88 2.79
CA GLY A 427 -45.50 -32.34 2.75
C GLY A 427 -45.15 -32.96 1.40
N THR A 428 -44.83 -34.26 1.40
CA THR A 428 -44.71 -35.03 0.17
C THR A 428 -46.03 -34.96 -0.63
N SER A 429 -45.97 -34.76 -1.94
CA SER A 429 -47.16 -34.54 -2.80
C SER A 429 -47.96 -33.24 -2.55
N ALA A 430 -47.49 -32.33 -1.69
CA ALA A 430 -48.17 -31.04 -1.46
C ALA A 430 -48.10 -30.07 -2.67
N GLY A 431 -47.28 -30.39 -3.68
CA GLY A 431 -47.15 -29.62 -4.92
C GLY A 431 -46.03 -28.57 -4.92
N LYS A 432 -44.98 -28.77 -4.11
CA LYS A 432 -43.79 -27.90 -4.05
C LYS A 432 -43.09 -27.74 -5.41
N THR A 433 -42.72 -28.86 -6.05
CA THR A 433 -42.09 -28.86 -7.39
C THR A 433 -42.97 -28.15 -8.42
N SER A 434 -44.27 -28.45 -8.40
CA SER A 434 -45.23 -27.79 -9.29
C SER A 434 -45.27 -26.28 -9.04
N PHE A 435 -45.34 -25.85 -7.78
CA PHE A 435 -45.29 -24.44 -7.38
C PHE A 435 -44.02 -23.75 -7.90
N VAL A 436 -42.84 -24.33 -7.65
CA VAL A 436 -41.55 -23.76 -8.09
C VAL A 436 -41.55 -23.56 -9.61
N MET A 437 -41.93 -24.59 -10.37
CA MET A 437 -41.96 -24.53 -11.83
C MET A 437 -43.00 -23.54 -12.36
N SER A 438 -44.25 -23.58 -11.86
CA SER A 438 -45.31 -22.68 -12.36
C SER A 438 -45.13 -21.24 -11.93
N SER A 439 -44.62 -20.98 -10.72
CA SER A 439 -44.31 -19.61 -10.28
C SER A 439 -43.11 -19.03 -11.01
N MET A 440 -42.06 -19.82 -11.26
CA MET A 440 -40.93 -19.35 -12.07
C MET A 440 -41.37 -19.07 -13.52
N ALA A 441 -42.13 -19.98 -14.13
CA ALA A 441 -42.64 -19.79 -15.48
C ALA A 441 -43.52 -18.53 -15.62
N SER A 442 -44.47 -18.34 -14.71
CA SER A 442 -45.32 -17.14 -14.73
C SER A 442 -44.56 -15.87 -14.39
N LEU A 443 -43.58 -15.93 -13.48
CA LEU A 443 -42.71 -14.78 -13.18
C LEU A 443 -41.95 -14.32 -14.43
N ILE A 444 -41.41 -15.28 -15.21
CA ILE A 444 -40.70 -15.01 -16.46
C ILE A 444 -41.67 -14.45 -17.51
N ASN A 445 -42.82 -15.09 -17.71
CA ASN A 445 -43.80 -14.67 -18.71
C ASN A 445 -44.40 -13.29 -18.41
N GLU A 446 -44.68 -12.98 -17.14
CA GLU A 446 -45.23 -11.68 -16.74
C GLU A 446 -44.19 -10.56 -16.71
N SER A 447 -42.90 -10.83 -16.95
CA SER A 447 -41.87 -9.79 -16.90
C SER A 447 -41.82 -8.87 -18.11
N GLU A 448 -42.40 -9.29 -19.24
CA GLU A 448 -42.47 -8.45 -20.45
C GLU A 448 -43.22 -7.14 -20.16
N SER A 449 -44.15 -7.15 -19.19
CA SER A 449 -44.87 -5.97 -18.72
C SER A 449 -44.18 -5.23 -17.56
N LYS A 450 -43.08 -5.73 -17.01
CA LYS A 450 -42.47 -5.27 -15.73
C LYS A 450 -41.06 -4.67 -15.87
N ASP A 451 -40.54 -4.51 -17.09
CA ASP A 451 -39.19 -3.99 -17.35
C ASP A 451 -38.05 -4.78 -16.66
N TRP A 452 -38.25 -6.09 -16.45
CA TRP A 452 -37.24 -6.98 -15.90
C TRP A 452 -36.58 -7.78 -17.01
N THR A 453 -35.27 -8.01 -16.90
CA THR A 453 -34.52 -8.89 -17.79
C THR A 453 -34.00 -10.09 -17.02
N PHE A 454 -34.20 -11.28 -17.59
CA PHE A 454 -33.72 -12.52 -16.99
C PHE A 454 -32.47 -13.03 -17.68
N ARG A 455 -31.49 -13.42 -16.87
CA ARG A 455 -30.33 -14.19 -17.29
C ARG A 455 -30.52 -15.61 -16.77
N TYR A 456 -30.33 -16.58 -17.65
CA TYR A 456 -30.50 -18.01 -17.32
C TYR A 456 -29.14 -18.65 -17.06
N PRO A 457 -29.06 -19.64 -16.15
CA PRO A 457 -27.82 -20.36 -15.89
C PRO A 457 -27.38 -21.23 -17.06
N LYS A 458 -28.34 -21.85 -17.75
CA LYS A 458 -28.14 -22.67 -18.96
C LYS A 458 -29.34 -22.53 -19.89
N ALA A 459 -29.13 -22.77 -21.18
CA ALA A 459 -30.20 -22.76 -22.17
C ALA A 459 -31.26 -23.84 -21.89
N GLU A 460 -30.84 -25.04 -21.46
CA GLU A 460 -31.76 -26.14 -21.20
C GLU A 460 -32.74 -25.84 -20.05
N PHE A 461 -32.32 -25.01 -19.08
CA PHE A 461 -33.19 -24.60 -17.99
C PHE A 461 -34.35 -23.73 -18.49
N LYS A 462 -34.06 -22.79 -19.40
CA LYS A 462 -35.09 -21.97 -20.05
C LYS A 462 -36.08 -22.86 -20.82
N ASP A 463 -35.56 -23.78 -21.61
CA ASP A 463 -36.40 -24.70 -22.40
C ASP A 463 -37.28 -25.58 -21.51
N SER A 464 -36.77 -26.02 -20.35
CA SER A 464 -37.51 -26.83 -19.39
C SER A 464 -38.67 -26.06 -18.73
N ILE A 465 -38.47 -24.77 -18.40
CA ILE A 465 -39.51 -23.89 -17.85
C ILE A 465 -40.57 -23.61 -18.91
N GLU A 466 -40.17 -23.29 -20.13
CA GLU A 466 -41.10 -23.04 -21.23
C GLU A 466 -41.89 -24.29 -21.62
N ALA A 467 -41.24 -25.46 -21.66
CA ALA A 467 -41.92 -26.73 -21.91
C ALA A 467 -42.91 -27.06 -20.80
N PHE A 468 -42.55 -26.84 -19.53
CA PHE A 468 -43.46 -27.00 -18.41
C PHE A 468 -44.68 -26.06 -18.53
N TYR A 469 -44.45 -24.79 -18.85
CA TYR A 469 -45.52 -23.81 -19.04
C TYR A 469 -46.47 -24.20 -20.18
N ARG A 470 -45.93 -24.65 -21.33
CA ARG A 470 -46.73 -25.11 -22.48
C ARG A 470 -47.58 -26.34 -22.14
N ASN A 471 -47.04 -27.27 -21.35
CA ASN A 471 -47.71 -28.50 -20.96
C ASN A 471 -48.61 -28.36 -19.72
N GLN A 472 -48.60 -27.19 -19.08
CA GLN A 472 -49.41 -26.88 -17.89
C GLN A 472 -50.93 -26.96 -18.19
N SER A 473 -51.33 -26.64 -19.42
CA SER A 473 -52.70 -26.74 -19.93
C SER A 473 -53.18 -28.20 -20.10
N VAL A 474 -52.26 -29.14 -20.28
CA VAL A 474 -52.54 -30.58 -20.47
C VAL A 474 -52.54 -31.34 -19.13
N GLY A 475 -52.19 -30.68 -18.02
CA GLY A 475 -52.20 -31.29 -16.69
C GLY A 475 -51.01 -32.24 -16.43
N VAL A 476 -49.93 -32.10 -17.21
CA VAL A 476 -48.73 -32.92 -17.05
C VAL A 476 -47.99 -32.51 -15.78
N ARG A 477 -47.81 -33.47 -14.87
CA ARG A 477 -47.09 -33.25 -13.60
C ARG A 477 -45.58 -33.31 -13.81
N PRO A 478 -44.78 -32.54 -13.06
CA PRO A 478 -43.34 -32.76 -13.00
C PRO A 478 -43.02 -34.18 -12.52
N ILE A 479 -41.91 -34.75 -13.01
CA ILE A 479 -41.37 -36.02 -12.50
C ILE A 479 -41.05 -35.83 -11.00
N LYS A 480 -41.39 -36.83 -10.16
CA LYS A 480 -41.11 -36.79 -8.71
C LYS A 480 -39.63 -36.49 -8.47
N THR A 481 -39.31 -35.49 -7.65
CA THR A 481 -37.95 -35.18 -7.22
C THR A 481 -37.38 -36.36 -6.42
N GLN A 482 -36.47 -37.14 -7.01
CA GLN A 482 -35.87 -38.33 -6.38
C GLN A 482 -34.59 -38.03 -5.59
N SER A 483 -33.95 -36.88 -5.85
CA SER A 483 -32.72 -36.48 -5.16
C SER A 483 -33.02 -35.90 -3.76
N ARG A 484 -32.33 -36.41 -2.74
CA ARG A 484 -32.42 -35.91 -1.35
C ARG A 484 -31.71 -34.57 -1.15
N THR A 485 -30.78 -34.21 -2.02
CA THR A 485 -30.22 -32.86 -2.12
C THR A 485 -31.00 -32.12 -3.21
N PRO A 486 -31.80 -31.09 -2.88
CA PRO A 486 -32.48 -30.32 -3.91
C PRO A 486 -31.43 -29.71 -4.83
N GLU A 487 -31.63 -29.78 -6.15
CA GLU A 487 -30.94 -28.89 -7.07
C GLU A 487 -31.69 -27.56 -7.04
N ALA A 488 -31.01 -26.48 -6.64
CA ALA A 488 -31.62 -25.17 -6.63
C ALA A 488 -31.93 -24.73 -8.07
N GLN A 489 -33.16 -24.30 -8.32
CA GLN A 489 -33.51 -23.60 -9.54
C GLN A 489 -33.21 -22.13 -9.35
N TYR A 490 -32.45 -21.52 -10.26
CA TYR A 490 -32.06 -20.13 -10.11
C TYR A 490 -32.05 -19.34 -11.41
N VAL A 491 -32.32 -18.04 -11.29
CA VAL A 491 -32.35 -17.09 -12.39
C VAL A 491 -31.79 -15.74 -11.95
N GLY A 492 -31.00 -15.08 -12.82
CA GLY A 492 -30.56 -13.70 -12.62
C GLY A 492 -31.64 -12.73 -13.09
N ILE A 493 -31.96 -11.73 -12.27
CA ILE A 493 -32.97 -10.70 -12.50
C ILE A 493 -32.26 -9.34 -12.50
N THR A 494 -32.37 -8.61 -13.60
CA THR A 494 -31.94 -7.20 -13.67
C THR A 494 -33.16 -6.32 -13.91
N THR A 495 -33.19 -5.15 -13.27
CA THR A 495 -34.31 -4.20 -13.35
C THR A 495 -33.80 -2.87 -13.87
N LYS A 496 -34.63 -2.06 -14.54
CA LYS A 496 -34.23 -0.69 -14.91
C LYS A 496 -33.85 0.18 -13.69
N LYS A 497 -34.47 -0.08 -12.53
CA LYS A 497 -34.24 0.66 -11.28
C LYS A 497 -32.85 0.42 -10.68
N SER A 498 -32.18 -0.68 -11.03
CA SER A 498 -30.90 -1.03 -10.43
C SER A 498 -30.03 -1.90 -11.32
N LYS A 499 -28.78 -1.47 -11.46
CA LYS A 499 -27.74 -2.14 -12.26
C LYS A 499 -27.16 -3.39 -11.58
N ILE A 500 -27.44 -3.61 -10.30
CA ILE A 500 -26.99 -4.82 -9.59
C ILE A 500 -27.97 -5.93 -9.93
N GLU A 501 -27.43 -7.04 -10.44
CA GLU A 501 -28.17 -8.27 -10.70
C GLU A 501 -28.63 -8.92 -9.39
N LYS A 502 -29.87 -9.42 -9.36
CA LYS A 502 -30.43 -10.19 -8.25
C LYS A 502 -30.51 -11.64 -8.69
N ILE A 503 -29.88 -12.57 -7.97
CA ILE A 503 -30.04 -14.00 -8.28
C ILE A 503 -31.10 -14.57 -7.35
N LEU A 504 -32.23 -14.98 -7.93
CA LEU A 504 -33.27 -15.72 -7.22
C LEU A 504 -32.92 -17.21 -7.22
N TYR A 505 -32.79 -17.79 -6.03
CA TYR A 505 -32.67 -19.23 -5.80
C TYR A 505 -33.97 -19.76 -5.18
N LEU A 506 -34.63 -20.68 -5.88
CA LEU A 506 -35.74 -21.47 -5.36
C LEU A 506 -35.27 -22.89 -5.06
N TYR A 507 -35.41 -23.31 -3.81
CA TYR A 507 -35.06 -24.66 -3.39
C TYR A 507 -36.33 -25.51 -3.32
N ASP A 508 -36.36 -26.63 -4.05
CA ASP A 508 -37.40 -27.67 -3.98
C ASP A 508 -36.89 -28.94 -3.27
N PRO A 509 -36.74 -28.91 -1.94
CA PRO A 509 -36.35 -30.09 -1.18
C PRO A 509 -37.42 -31.19 -1.27
N SER A 510 -36.96 -32.44 -1.32
CA SER A 510 -37.88 -33.59 -1.32
C SER A 510 -38.75 -33.55 -0.05
N GLY A 511 -40.04 -33.87 -0.17
CA GLY A 511 -40.96 -33.82 0.99
C GLY A 511 -40.54 -34.78 2.12
N GLU A 512 -39.93 -35.90 1.75
CA GLU A 512 -39.40 -36.92 2.67
C GLU A 512 -38.26 -36.39 3.55
N THR A 513 -37.53 -35.35 3.09
CA THR A 513 -36.46 -34.68 3.87
C THR A 513 -36.98 -34.03 5.15
N PHE A 514 -38.26 -33.67 5.22
CA PHE A 514 -38.87 -33.00 6.38
C PHE A 514 -39.65 -33.94 7.30
N GLU A 515 -39.89 -35.17 6.84
CA GLU A 515 -40.64 -36.19 7.56
C GLU A 515 -39.76 -36.96 8.56
N THR A 516 -38.42 -36.92 8.41
CA THR A 516 -37.45 -37.56 9.33
C THR A 516 -36.61 -36.52 10.08
N SER A 517 -36.48 -36.67 11.41
CA SER A 517 -35.88 -35.67 12.32
C SER A 517 -34.36 -35.52 12.20
N GLY A 518 -33.65 -36.46 11.57
CA GLY A 518 -32.19 -36.43 11.43
C GLY A 518 -31.66 -35.67 10.22
N ASP A 519 -32.50 -35.40 9.21
CA ASP A 519 -32.07 -34.85 7.92
C ASP A 519 -32.21 -33.32 7.82
N PHE A 520 -32.92 -32.70 8.77
CA PHE A 520 -33.16 -31.25 8.83
C PHE A 520 -31.87 -30.45 9.11
N LYS A 521 -31.05 -30.91 10.08
CA LYS A 521 -29.80 -30.25 10.52
C LYS A 521 -28.65 -30.26 9.50
N LYS A 522 -28.80 -30.92 8.34
CA LYS A 522 -27.73 -31.07 7.34
C LYS A 522 -27.92 -30.19 6.09
N GLN A 523 -29.00 -29.41 6.04
CA GLN A 523 -29.40 -28.72 4.82
C GLN A 523 -28.82 -27.31 4.76
N ARG A 524 -27.64 -27.17 4.12
CA ARG A 524 -26.93 -25.89 3.96
C ARG A 524 -27.75 -24.76 3.33
N TYR A 525 -28.79 -25.07 2.55
CA TYR A 525 -29.68 -24.06 1.98
C TYR A 525 -30.62 -23.40 3.01
N LEU A 526 -30.78 -24.00 4.21
CA LEU A 526 -31.50 -23.38 5.33
C LEU A 526 -30.59 -22.55 6.23
N GLU A 527 -29.27 -22.69 6.14
CA GLU A 527 -28.31 -21.85 6.88
C GLU A 527 -28.42 -20.38 6.47
N HIS A 528 -28.80 -20.10 5.23
CA HIS A 528 -28.97 -18.74 4.72
C HIS A 528 -30.20 -18.62 3.82
N TYR A 529 -31.38 -18.36 4.39
CA TYR A 529 -32.59 -18.03 3.63
C TYR A 529 -32.96 -16.55 3.78
N ASP A 530 -33.59 -15.96 2.78
CA ASP A 530 -34.07 -14.57 2.81
C ASP A 530 -35.58 -14.51 3.09
N GLY A 531 -36.35 -15.39 2.47
CA GLY A 531 -37.79 -15.57 2.68
C GLY A 531 -38.21 -17.03 2.50
N LEU A 532 -39.45 -17.36 2.79
CA LEU A 532 -39.93 -18.76 2.76
C LEU A 532 -41.25 -18.89 2.00
N VAL A 533 -41.43 -20.01 1.31
CA VAL A 533 -42.75 -20.49 0.91
C VAL A 533 -43.11 -21.74 1.70
N PHE A 534 -44.27 -21.73 2.36
CA PHE A 534 -44.84 -22.90 3.03
C PHE A 534 -46.10 -23.37 2.29
N VAL A 535 -46.05 -24.56 1.70
CA VAL A 535 -47.12 -25.11 0.85
C VAL A 535 -47.99 -26.07 1.65
N ILE A 536 -49.28 -25.74 1.73
CA ILE A 536 -50.33 -26.53 2.37
C ILE A 536 -51.13 -27.24 1.28
N ASP A 537 -51.22 -28.56 1.39
CA ASP A 537 -52.21 -29.34 0.65
C ASP A 537 -53.49 -29.42 1.49
N PRO A 538 -54.60 -28.76 1.09
CA PRO A 538 -55.83 -28.79 1.87
C PRO A 538 -56.37 -30.22 2.04
N PHE A 539 -56.10 -31.13 1.10
CA PHE A 539 -56.53 -32.52 1.17
C PHE A 539 -55.71 -33.36 2.16
N SER A 540 -54.66 -32.79 2.77
CA SER A 540 -53.98 -33.40 3.93
C SER A 540 -54.80 -33.28 5.22
N ILE A 541 -55.78 -32.37 5.27
CA ILE A 541 -56.69 -32.17 6.40
C ILE A 541 -57.82 -33.19 6.33
N ALA A 542 -58.05 -33.93 7.42
CA ALA A 542 -59.10 -34.96 7.49
C ALA A 542 -60.50 -34.39 7.21
N ASN A 543 -60.84 -33.25 7.82
CA ASN A 543 -62.13 -32.59 7.65
C ASN A 543 -62.37 -32.12 6.21
N VAL A 544 -61.32 -31.74 5.47
CA VAL A 544 -61.43 -31.40 4.04
C VAL A 544 -61.73 -32.65 3.23
N ARG A 545 -61.01 -33.76 3.47
CA ARG A 545 -61.27 -35.02 2.79
C ARG A 545 -62.69 -35.52 3.03
N GLU A 546 -63.18 -35.42 4.26
CA GLU A 546 -64.55 -35.79 4.61
C GLU A 546 -65.58 -34.86 3.94
N ARG A 547 -65.37 -33.55 4.01
CA ARG A 547 -66.28 -32.54 3.44
C ARG A 547 -66.46 -32.71 1.93
N TYR A 548 -65.38 -32.96 1.19
CA TYR A 548 -65.43 -33.00 -0.28
C TYR A 548 -65.30 -34.41 -0.85
N GLN A 549 -65.39 -35.48 -0.05
CA GLN A 549 -65.14 -36.86 -0.50
C GLN A 549 -65.92 -37.28 -1.75
N ARG A 550 -67.12 -36.70 -1.93
CA ARG A 550 -68.02 -36.97 -3.05
C ARG A 550 -67.76 -36.11 -4.30
N GLU A 551 -67.00 -35.03 -4.15
CA GLU A 551 -66.77 -34.01 -5.17
C GLU A 551 -65.37 -34.11 -5.80
N TYR A 552 -64.36 -34.64 -5.08
CA TYR A 552 -63.02 -34.80 -5.63
C TYR A 552 -62.67 -36.24 -6.03
N ASN A 553 -61.96 -36.37 -7.14
CA ASN A 553 -61.37 -37.65 -7.54
C ASN A 553 -60.02 -37.85 -6.81
N VAL A 554 -60.00 -38.76 -5.83
CA VAL A 554 -58.82 -39.08 -4.99
C VAL A 554 -57.56 -39.36 -5.83
N ASN A 555 -57.70 -40.08 -6.95
CA ASN A 555 -56.58 -40.43 -7.84
C ASN A 555 -56.06 -39.20 -8.62
N ALA A 556 -56.94 -38.23 -8.91
CA ALA A 556 -56.60 -36.99 -9.60
C ALA A 556 -55.97 -35.93 -8.67
N VAL A 557 -56.22 -35.99 -7.36
CA VAL A 557 -55.72 -35.00 -6.39
C VAL A 557 -54.34 -35.38 -5.83
N ASN A 558 -54.04 -36.68 -5.72
CA ASN A 558 -52.80 -37.22 -5.13
C ASN A 558 -52.44 -36.49 -3.81
N PRO A 559 -53.24 -36.67 -2.74
CA PRO A 559 -53.11 -35.89 -1.52
C PRO A 559 -51.78 -36.14 -0.80
N SER A 560 -51.25 -35.11 -0.15
CA SER A 560 -50.23 -35.26 0.88
C SER A 560 -50.83 -35.96 2.09
N PHE A 561 -50.25 -37.08 2.51
CA PHE A 561 -50.61 -37.74 3.77
C PHE A 561 -49.80 -37.23 4.95
N ALA A 562 -48.80 -36.39 4.71
CA ALA A 562 -48.00 -35.79 5.77
C ALA A 562 -48.80 -34.70 6.50
N ASP A 563 -48.69 -34.69 7.83
CA ASP A 563 -49.27 -33.65 8.67
C ASP A 563 -48.46 -32.35 8.56
N PHE A 564 -49.07 -31.35 7.93
CA PHE A 564 -48.40 -30.08 7.69
C PHE A 564 -48.20 -29.27 8.98
N GLU A 565 -49.01 -29.47 10.04
CA GLU A 565 -48.78 -28.78 11.33
C GLU A 565 -47.48 -29.25 11.96
N ASN A 566 -47.24 -30.56 11.92
CA ASN A 566 -46.00 -31.18 12.39
C ASN A 566 -44.79 -30.76 11.56
N ILE A 567 -44.94 -30.64 10.23
CA ILE A 567 -43.87 -30.13 9.35
C ILE A 567 -43.56 -28.67 9.69
N PHE A 568 -44.59 -27.85 9.90
CA PHE A 568 -44.44 -26.45 10.27
C PHE A 568 -43.73 -26.32 11.62
N ASP A 569 -44.08 -27.13 12.62
CA ASP A 569 -43.43 -27.12 13.94
C ASP A 569 -41.95 -27.46 13.87
N ARG A 570 -41.60 -28.52 13.15
CA ARG A 570 -40.19 -28.92 12.94
C ARG A 570 -39.41 -27.82 12.25
N PHE A 571 -40.02 -27.20 11.25
CA PHE A 571 -39.41 -26.09 10.53
C PHE A 571 -39.20 -24.86 11.44
N LEU A 572 -40.18 -24.50 12.26
CA LEU A 572 -40.02 -23.41 13.24
C LEU A 572 -38.89 -23.69 14.23
N ILE A 573 -38.79 -24.92 14.74
CA ILE A 573 -37.71 -25.33 15.64
C ILE A 573 -36.35 -25.20 14.96
N GLU A 574 -36.21 -25.67 13.72
CA GLU A 574 -34.95 -25.52 12.97
C GLU A 574 -34.59 -24.05 12.77
N LEU A 575 -35.55 -23.20 12.40
CA LEU A 575 -35.28 -21.77 12.25
C LEU A 575 -34.81 -21.15 13.56
N GLN A 576 -35.40 -21.56 14.68
CA GLN A 576 -34.99 -21.08 16.00
C GLN A 576 -33.58 -21.55 16.37
N GLU A 577 -33.24 -22.80 16.10
CA GLU A 577 -31.90 -23.35 16.36
C GLU A 577 -30.84 -22.73 15.45
N SER A 578 -31.08 -22.68 14.14
CA SER A 578 -30.12 -22.20 13.14
C SER A 578 -29.86 -20.70 13.19
N TYR A 579 -30.85 -19.89 13.60
CA TYR A 579 -30.73 -18.43 13.65
C TYR A 579 -30.67 -17.85 15.07
N GLY A 580 -30.68 -18.70 16.10
CA GLY A 580 -30.66 -18.26 17.50
C GLY A 580 -31.89 -17.46 17.93
N ILE A 581 -33.04 -17.67 17.26
CA ILE A 581 -34.30 -16.98 17.55
C ILE A 581 -34.87 -17.57 18.84
N LYS A 582 -35.14 -16.73 19.84
CA LYS A 582 -35.64 -17.20 21.13
C LYS A 582 -37.06 -17.75 20.99
N ALA A 583 -37.45 -18.66 21.87
CA ALA A 583 -38.79 -19.28 21.81
C ALA A 583 -39.97 -18.28 21.83
N HIS A 584 -39.81 -17.12 22.48
CA HIS A 584 -40.81 -16.06 22.55
C HIS A 584 -40.70 -15.01 21.42
N GLU A 585 -39.64 -15.07 20.64
CA GLU A 585 -39.38 -14.12 19.55
C GLU A 585 -40.10 -14.57 18.28
N LYS A 586 -40.61 -13.59 17.52
CA LYS A 586 -41.26 -13.83 16.23
C LYS A 586 -40.22 -13.91 15.12
N ILE A 587 -40.46 -14.77 14.13
CA ILE A 587 -39.68 -14.80 12.90
C ILE A 587 -40.06 -13.59 12.05
N THR A 588 -39.05 -12.78 11.71
CA THR A 588 -39.20 -11.51 11.01
C THR A 588 -39.09 -11.60 9.49
N LYS A 589 -38.43 -12.65 8.98
CA LYS A 589 -38.32 -12.90 7.54
C LYS A 589 -39.69 -13.22 6.95
N PRO A 590 -40.00 -12.75 5.72
CA PRO A 590 -41.32 -12.90 5.12
C PRO A 590 -41.60 -14.36 4.76
N ILE A 591 -42.82 -14.82 5.06
CA ILE A 591 -43.28 -16.18 4.78
C ILE A 591 -44.58 -16.16 3.98
N ALA A 592 -44.55 -16.69 2.75
CA ALA A 592 -45.74 -16.92 1.95
C ALA A 592 -46.34 -18.29 2.30
N ILE A 593 -47.55 -18.32 2.82
CA ILE A 593 -48.28 -19.54 3.13
C ILE A 593 -49.24 -19.83 2.00
N VAL A 594 -49.00 -20.90 1.25
CA VAL A 594 -49.68 -21.20 0.00
C VAL A 594 -50.64 -22.36 0.20
N VAL A 595 -51.95 -22.10 0.18
CA VAL A 595 -52.98 -23.14 0.11
C VAL A 595 -53.08 -23.59 -1.35
N ASN A 596 -52.54 -24.77 -1.64
CA ASN A 596 -52.41 -25.28 -3.00
C ASN A 596 -53.64 -26.10 -3.43
N LYS A 597 -53.66 -26.54 -4.70
CA LYS A 597 -54.67 -27.43 -5.30
C LYS A 597 -56.10 -26.88 -5.21
N ILE A 598 -56.24 -25.56 -5.20
CA ILE A 598 -57.56 -24.92 -5.08
C ILE A 598 -58.47 -25.22 -6.28
N ASP A 599 -57.88 -25.54 -7.43
CA ASP A 599 -58.55 -25.85 -8.69
C ASP A 599 -59.49 -27.07 -8.62
N GLN A 600 -59.35 -27.90 -7.59
CA GLN A 600 -60.10 -29.14 -7.47
C GLN A 600 -61.48 -28.90 -6.84
N VAL A 601 -61.54 -28.32 -5.64
CA VAL A 601 -62.80 -28.14 -4.89
C VAL A 601 -62.92 -26.78 -4.19
N LEU A 602 -61.84 -26.00 -4.09
CA LEU A 602 -61.81 -24.77 -3.29
C LEU A 602 -61.89 -23.49 -4.12
N LYS A 603 -61.99 -23.61 -5.45
CA LYS A 603 -62.01 -22.48 -6.39
C LYS A 603 -63.09 -21.45 -6.04
N ASN A 604 -64.25 -21.91 -5.59
CA ASN A 604 -65.39 -21.05 -5.27
C ASN A 604 -65.32 -20.47 -3.85
N GLU A 605 -64.47 -21.02 -2.97
CA GLU A 605 -64.35 -20.56 -1.57
C GLU A 605 -63.19 -19.59 -1.38
N VAL A 606 -62.03 -19.89 -1.97
CA VAL A 606 -60.79 -19.11 -1.78
C VAL A 606 -60.18 -18.63 -3.09
N GLY A 607 -60.81 -18.89 -4.23
CA GLY A 607 -60.28 -18.49 -5.54
C GLY A 607 -60.39 -16.99 -5.83
N THR A 608 -59.75 -16.58 -6.93
CA THR A 608 -59.58 -15.17 -7.31
C THR A 608 -60.91 -14.43 -7.48
N GLU A 609 -61.93 -15.06 -8.06
CA GLU A 609 -63.24 -14.41 -8.27
C GLU A 609 -63.96 -14.14 -6.95
N THR A 610 -63.93 -15.10 -6.02
CA THR A 610 -64.47 -14.92 -4.66
C THR A 610 -63.70 -13.82 -3.91
N ALA A 611 -62.38 -13.77 -4.05
CA ALA A 611 -61.56 -12.71 -3.46
C ALA A 611 -61.88 -11.32 -4.04
N LYS A 612 -62.09 -11.21 -5.36
CA LYS A 612 -62.52 -9.97 -6.03
C LYS A 612 -63.88 -9.51 -5.51
N GLN A 613 -64.85 -10.41 -5.40
CA GLN A 613 -66.19 -10.09 -4.87
C GLN A 613 -66.13 -9.62 -3.41
N LEU A 614 -65.33 -10.29 -2.59
CA LEU A 614 -65.16 -9.90 -1.19
C LEU A 614 -64.47 -8.53 -1.06
N ALA A 615 -63.40 -8.29 -1.82
CA ALA A 615 -62.72 -7.00 -1.84
C ALA A 615 -63.63 -5.86 -2.32
N ALA A 616 -64.56 -6.13 -3.23
CA ALA A 616 -65.53 -5.15 -3.70
C ALA A 616 -66.67 -4.86 -2.70
N THR A 617 -66.95 -5.77 -1.76
CA THR A 617 -68.05 -5.65 -0.79
C THR A 617 -67.61 -5.20 0.60
N ARG A 618 -66.31 -5.28 0.90
CA ARG A 618 -65.77 -4.96 2.23
C ARG A 618 -64.77 -3.81 2.16
N ASP A 619 -65.13 -2.68 2.77
CA ASP A 619 -64.31 -1.45 2.80
C ASP A 619 -62.99 -1.62 3.59
N ASP A 620 -62.86 -2.63 4.44
CA ASP A 620 -61.64 -2.91 5.21
C ASP A 620 -60.55 -3.62 4.40
N MET A 621 -60.87 -4.11 3.18
CA MET A 621 -59.95 -4.83 2.32
C MET A 621 -59.38 -3.89 1.24
N LYS A 622 -58.06 -3.67 1.23
CA LYS A 622 -57.44 -2.68 0.32
C LYS A 622 -57.17 -3.25 -1.07
N ASN A 623 -57.02 -4.56 -1.19
CA ASN A 623 -56.67 -5.24 -2.43
C ASN A 623 -57.14 -6.72 -2.41
N ILE A 624 -57.07 -7.37 -3.57
CA ILE A 624 -57.45 -8.79 -3.75
C ILE A 624 -56.59 -9.72 -2.89
N SER A 625 -55.32 -9.34 -2.64
CA SER A 625 -54.37 -10.10 -1.83
C SER A 625 -54.80 -10.15 -0.35
N ASP A 626 -55.30 -9.04 0.20
CA ASP A 626 -55.87 -8.95 1.56
C ASP A 626 -57.13 -9.82 1.68
N ALA A 627 -58.01 -9.77 0.69
CA ALA A 627 -59.22 -10.60 0.63
C ALA A 627 -58.87 -12.09 0.54
N THR A 628 -57.88 -12.46 -0.27
CA THR A 628 -57.39 -13.85 -0.40
C THR A 628 -56.78 -14.33 0.91
N HIS A 629 -56.00 -13.48 1.58
CA HIS A 629 -55.43 -13.78 2.88
C HIS A 629 -56.54 -14.10 3.90
N PHE A 630 -57.56 -13.25 3.97
CA PHE A 630 -58.71 -13.43 4.85
C PHE A 630 -59.48 -14.74 4.53
N LEU A 631 -59.84 -14.96 3.27
CA LEU A 631 -60.57 -16.17 2.83
C LEU A 631 -59.80 -17.45 3.17
N CYS A 632 -58.48 -17.46 3.00
CA CYS A 632 -57.66 -18.61 3.36
C CYS A 632 -57.67 -18.87 4.88
N LYS A 633 -57.63 -17.83 5.72
CA LYS A 633 -57.74 -17.98 7.18
C LYS A 633 -59.12 -18.51 7.59
N GLU A 634 -60.19 -17.96 7.03
CA GLU A 634 -61.57 -18.42 7.28
C GLU A 634 -61.77 -19.87 6.85
N PHE A 635 -61.28 -20.23 5.66
CA PHE A 635 -61.32 -21.61 5.17
C PHE A 635 -60.63 -22.56 6.16
N LEU A 636 -59.37 -22.26 6.53
CA LEU A 636 -58.60 -23.09 7.46
C LEU A 636 -59.26 -23.20 8.85
N ALA A 637 -59.84 -22.11 9.35
CA ALA A 637 -60.62 -22.12 10.59
C ALA A 637 -61.85 -23.03 10.48
N SER A 638 -62.59 -22.96 9.36
CA SER A 638 -63.79 -23.75 9.10
C SER A 638 -63.53 -25.25 9.03
N VAL A 639 -62.30 -25.67 8.73
CA VAL A 639 -61.88 -27.08 8.67
C VAL A 639 -61.09 -27.52 9.90
N GLY A 640 -61.11 -26.71 10.97
CA GLY A 640 -60.60 -27.07 12.30
C GLY A 640 -59.15 -26.68 12.57
N MET A 641 -58.50 -25.90 11.70
CA MET A 641 -57.07 -25.55 11.82
C MET A 641 -56.81 -24.28 12.67
N ASN A 642 -57.68 -24.00 13.64
CA ASN A 642 -57.57 -22.83 14.52
C ASN A 642 -56.25 -22.80 15.33
N ASN A 643 -55.74 -23.97 15.71
CA ASN A 643 -54.48 -24.09 16.44
C ASN A 643 -53.28 -23.69 15.56
N PHE A 644 -53.26 -24.14 14.31
CA PHE A 644 -52.27 -23.73 13.32
C PHE A 644 -52.31 -22.21 13.09
N LEU A 645 -53.49 -21.64 12.88
CA LEU A 645 -53.64 -20.19 12.66
C LEU A 645 -53.11 -19.37 13.84
N ARG A 646 -53.50 -19.73 15.07
CA ARG A 646 -52.98 -19.09 16.29
C ARG A 646 -51.47 -19.22 16.41
N LYS A 647 -50.91 -20.35 16.00
CA LYS A 647 -49.46 -20.58 16.00
C LYS A 647 -48.75 -19.68 15.00
N VAL A 648 -49.27 -19.57 13.77
CA VAL A 648 -48.80 -18.64 12.74
C VAL A 648 -48.83 -17.20 13.26
N ASP A 649 -49.96 -16.76 13.80
CA ASP A 649 -50.14 -15.42 14.38
C ASP A 649 -49.17 -15.12 15.53
N ASN A 650 -48.85 -16.13 16.35
CA ASN A 650 -47.95 -15.98 17.49
C ASN A 650 -46.47 -16.06 17.13
N LYS A 651 -46.10 -16.81 16.08
CA LYS A 651 -44.69 -17.09 15.74
C LYS A 651 -44.16 -16.25 14.57
N LEU A 652 -45.02 -15.74 13.70
CA LEU A 652 -44.63 -14.98 12.53
C LEU A 652 -45.01 -13.51 12.70
N SER A 653 -44.16 -12.59 12.24
CA SER A 653 -44.48 -11.16 12.18
C SER A 653 -44.74 -10.65 10.76
N ASN A 654 -44.23 -11.33 9.73
CA ASN A 654 -44.45 -10.99 8.33
C ASN A 654 -44.83 -12.25 7.55
N TYR A 655 -46.13 -12.42 7.30
CA TYR A 655 -46.64 -13.57 6.57
C TYR A 655 -47.90 -13.21 5.78
N GLN A 656 -48.14 -13.92 4.69
CA GLN A 656 -49.37 -13.78 3.92
C GLN A 656 -49.87 -15.12 3.39
N PHE A 657 -51.19 -15.34 3.47
CA PHE A 657 -51.84 -16.49 2.87
C PHE A 657 -52.18 -16.24 1.41
N PHE A 658 -51.96 -17.25 0.57
CA PHE A 658 -52.27 -17.23 -0.86
C PHE A 658 -53.03 -18.49 -1.26
N ALA A 659 -54.03 -18.33 -2.13
CA ALA A 659 -54.71 -19.43 -2.79
C ALA A 659 -54.00 -19.74 -4.12
N TYR A 660 -53.62 -21.00 -4.35
CA TYR A 660 -52.78 -21.37 -5.49
C TYR A 660 -53.21 -22.65 -6.19
N SER A 661 -53.05 -22.66 -7.51
CA SER A 661 -53.11 -23.87 -8.33
C SER A 661 -51.97 -23.88 -9.33
N SER A 662 -51.31 -25.04 -9.46
CA SER A 662 -50.28 -25.25 -10.47
C SER A 662 -50.83 -25.66 -11.83
N HIS A 663 -52.13 -25.92 -11.98
CA HIS A 663 -52.74 -26.34 -13.25
C HIS A 663 -53.59 -25.23 -13.86
N LYS A 664 -53.28 -24.85 -15.10
CA LYS A 664 -54.10 -23.93 -15.91
C LYS A 664 -55.12 -24.73 -16.72
N LYS A 665 -56.02 -25.46 -16.04
CA LYS A 665 -57.06 -26.23 -16.75
C LYS A 665 -58.19 -25.33 -17.28
N GLU A 666 -58.31 -24.11 -16.76
CA GLU A 666 -59.22 -23.09 -17.24
C GLU A 666 -58.50 -21.73 -17.19
N GLN A 667 -58.83 -20.81 -18.11
CA GLN A 667 -58.30 -19.44 -18.24
C GLN A 667 -58.57 -18.52 -17.03
N THR A 668 -58.79 -19.06 -15.83
CA THR A 668 -59.35 -18.36 -14.65
C THR A 668 -58.45 -18.39 -13.41
N VAL A 669 -57.23 -18.95 -13.50
CA VAL A 669 -56.24 -18.85 -12.41
C VAL A 669 -55.22 -17.77 -12.79
N ASP A 670 -55.60 -16.51 -12.56
CA ASP A 670 -54.93 -15.33 -13.12
C ASP A 670 -53.57 -14.98 -12.49
N HIS A 671 -53.16 -15.57 -11.36
CA HIS A 671 -52.02 -15.03 -10.58
C HIS A 671 -51.07 -16.09 -9.97
N THR A 672 -50.55 -17.05 -10.77
CA THR A 672 -49.64 -18.09 -10.25
C THR A 672 -48.22 -17.59 -9.90
N SER A 673 -47.91 -16.31 -10.08
CA SER A 673 -46.65 -15.69 -9.66
C SER A 673 -46.77 -14.86 -8.38
N GLU A 674 -48.00 -14.56 -7.92
CA GLU A 674 -48.27 -13.59 -6.84
C GLU A 674 -47.54 -13.90 -5.52
N PRO A 675 -47.52 -15.14 -5.00
CA PRO A 675 -46.81 -15.43 -3.75
C PRO A 675 -45.32 -15.12 -3.84
N LEU A 676 -44.72 -15.42 -5.01
CA LEU A 676 -43.32 -15.14 -5.27
C LEU A 676 -43.07 -13.64 -5.46
N LEU A 677 -43.95 -12.93 -6.17
CA LEU A 677 -43.84 -11.47 -6.35
C LEU A 677 -43.96 -10.72 -5.02
N TRP A 678 -44.89 -11.13 -4.16
CA TRP A 678 -45.02 -10.56 -2.81
C TRP A 678 -43.72 -10.78 -2.02
N LEU A 679 -43.19 -12.01 -1.98
CA LEU A 679 -41.91 -12.30 -1.32
C LEU A 679 -40.79 -11.43 -1.88
N LEU A 680 -40.62 -11.36 -3.20
CA LEU A 680 -39.56 -10.55 -3.82
C LEU A 680 -39.70 -9.06 -3.46
N GLY A 681 -40.93 -8.53 -3.38
CA GLY A 681 -41.21 -7.16 -2.99
C GLY A 681 -40.90 -6.87 -1.52
N GLU A 682 -41.10 -7.84 -0.63
CA GLU A 682 -40.73 -7.75 0.79
C GLU A 682 -39.21 -7.88 0.99
N LEU A 683 -38.54 -8.69 0.18
CA LEU A 683 -37.09 -8.91 0.28
C LEU A 683 -36.27 -7.79 -0.34
N HIS A 684 -36.75 -7.17 -1.41
CA HIS A 684 -35.99 -6.15 -2.11
C HIS A 684 -36.86 -5.08 -2.76
N LYS A 685 -36.66 -3.82 -2.38
CA LYS A 685 -37.42 -2.66 -2.88
C LYS A 685 -37.45 -2.53 -4.41
N ASP A 686 -36.35 -2.89 -5.10
CA ASP A 686 -36.27 -2.82 -6.57
C ASP A 686 -37.19 -3.83 -7.26
N LEU A 687 -37.56 -4.91 -6.56
CA LEU A 687 -38.45 -5.96 -7.04
C LEU A 687 -39.90 -5.76 -6.58
N LYS A 688 -40.16 -4.73 -5.76
CA LYS A 688 -41.51 -4.36 -5.36
C LYS A 688 -42.24 -3.77 -6.56
N ILE A 689 -43.25 -4.49 -7.03
CA ILE A 689 -44.17 -4.01 -8.06
C ILE A 689 -45.14 -3.06 -7.36
N ILE A 690 -45.09 -1.80 -7.77
CA ILE A 690 -46.13 -0.84 -7.42
C ILE A 690 -47.24 -1.11 -8.41
N ASN A 691 -48.33 -1.73 -7.97
CA ASN A 691 -49.56 -1.70 -8.73
C ASN A 691 -50.00 -0.24 -8.74
N ASP A 692 -49.63 0.50 -9.78
CA ASP A 692 -50.28 1.76 -10.09
C ASP A 692 -51.75 1.41 -10.31
N GLY A 693 -52.58 1.71 -9.31
CA GLY A 693 -54.01 1.45 -9.37
C GLY A 693 -54.59 2.04 -10.65
N LYS A 694 -54.91 1.17 -11.59
CA LYS A 694 -55.71 1.44 -12.77
C LYS A 694 -56.67 0.28 -12.97
#